data_AF-A0A6V8EV49-F1
#
_entry.id   AF-A0A6V8EV49-F1
#
_cell.length_a   1.000
_cell.length_b   1.000
_cell.length_c   1.000
_cell.angle_alpha   90.00
_cell.angle_beta   90.00
_cell.angle_gamma   90.00
#
_symmetry.space_group_name_H-M   'P 1'
#
loop_
_entity.id
_entity.type
_entity.pdbx_description
1 polymer ?
#
loop_
_entity_poly.entity_id
_entity_poly.type
_entity_poly.pdbx_seq_one_letter_code
_entity_poly.pdbx_strand_id
1 'polypeptide(L)'
;MSGTDDIGFPTSSSDLEAYNELEAYLESTETASPSPASFALPTQSVVRTEPSAEEGSQPVTTRPEPPTNFPAILMPKTGIASGPAVWEEIKDSNETSKINRSMKAGLVKKSRYLQPVDVIIPFAGSEATSANEEYLVEDERPTGMLARQITTATRIQNCIGTVHLSDGSKRPIGISVVSTLSDDDHTKQVALIALQSNQLKAAVKAATKNRSSASGPLRPALTDGTGRISMLTAGEGITLSTMRTGKVGGGKSVTAYALTSPRDSIDRQLRQGRYMEQLLEASENPIVLPLVMSIGGTSFDAYLVMLEAPGQNFPAGAFQYITTTPQDRLPFDVAVAASRKKLESLAALTCIDSGDSINDVPVVLLNMGEEANAKFVESEHLRLVMEAYSGLQPAMTYDRSDVVVKLEEHSRALGKGCNEAKLFITDEEHPKGGERLKIQHRDVYLAHATQMNRGKITRLGNGQDNEAQLESVFQNLTKRSFAQVYGRGAGEILLSDNPLHRQKIKMAQIVVYIPDDLEIGMRKESLRRLQNSMTQGLANVLGTDYPLPQFATIYRVPMTKDEQPIVAVRLLTHTKDCVDLLMADTPEFFERILTGLSIQEKKDNKRGRTKMLENKIWRTEIASLESPRHRGIPFFKKWAAILKTLVNRAYKKGWRPERKDAWGNGLLGGKGD
;
A
#
# COMPACT_ATOMS: atom_id res chain seq x y z
N MET A 1 -23.85 38.00 18.42
CA MET A 1 -22.55 37.88 19.09
C MET A 1 -22.57 36.62 19.93
N SER A 2 -21.47 35.85 19.84
CA SER A 2 -21.00 34.71 20.66
C SER A 2 -22.02 33.82 21.40
N GLY A 3 -21.98 32.54 21.04
CA GLY A 3 -22.52 31.42 21.83
C GLY A 3 -22.05 30.12 21.19
N THR A 4 -20.84 29.69 21.54
CA THR A 4 -20.27 28.37 21.24
C THR A 4 -20.83 27.37 22.24
N ASP A 5 -21.62 26.40 21.77
CA ASP A 5 -21.93 25.20 22.55
C ASP A 5 -20.86 24.15 22.25
N ASP A 6 -19.89 24.08 23.15
CA ASP A 6 -18.87 23.05 23.25
C ASP A 6 -19.52 21.71 23.63
N ILE A 7 -19.31 20.69 22.80
CA ILE A 7 -19.51 19.30 23.19
C ILE A 7 -18.16 18.84 23.77
N GLY A 8 -18.09 18.86 25.10
CA GLY A 8 -16.92 18.44 25.87
C GLY A 8 -16.65 16.93 25.76
N PHE A 9 -15.37 16.58 25.61
CA PHE A 9 -14.84 15.27 25.97
C PHE A 9 -14.53 15.29 27.48
N PRO A 10 -14.77 14.21 28.24
CA PRO A 10 -14.48 14.19 29.65
C PRO A 10 -12.96 14.24 29.87
N THR A 11 -12.47 15.38 30.33
CA THR A 11 -11.18 15.50 31.01
C THR A 11 -11.40 15.12 32.47
N SER A 12 -11.11 13.88 32.85
CA SER A 12 -11.00 13.50 34.26
C SER A 12 -9.57 13.71 34.73
N SER A 13 -9.45 14.29 35.92
CA SER A 13 -8.24 14.58 36.69
C SER A 13 -7.41 13.35 37.12
N SER A 14 -7.63 12.18 36.50
CA SER A 14 -6.93 10.92 36.79
C SER A 14 -5.57 10.81 36.10
N ASP A 15 -5.34 11.56 35.03
CA ASP A 15 -4.10 11.46 34.23
C ASP A 15 -2.94 12.25 34.85
N LEU A 16 -3.22 13.18 35.77
CA LEU A 16 -2.21 13.95 36.49
C LEU A 16 -1.67 13.17 37.72
N GLU A 17 -2.51 12.37 38.37
CA GLU A 17 -2.09 11.49 39.48
C GLU A 17 -1.25 10.31 38.96
N ALA A 18 -1.60 9.74 37.79
CA ALA A 18 -0.80 8.69 37.15
C ALA A 18 0.58 9.19 36.66
N TYR A 19 0.71 10.48 36.32
CA TYR A 19 1.99 11.09 35.95
C TYR A 19 2.88 11.37 37.19
N ASN A 20 2.27 11.83 38.30
CA ASN A 20 3.01 12.10 39.54
C ASN A 20 3.42 10.81 40.27
N GLU A 21 2.66 9.72 40.17
CA GLU A 21 3.07 8.40 40.69
C GLU A 21 4.22 7.79 39.89
N LEU A 22 4.33 8.08 38.59
CA LEU A 22 5.44 7.61 37.73
C LEU A 22 6.74 8.36 38.04
N GLU A 23 6.68 9.67 38.32
CA GLU A 23 7.85 10.46 38.76
C GLU A 23 8.31 10.06 40.17
N ALA A 24 7.40 9.81 41.12
CA ALA A 24 7.75 9.33 42.47
C ALA A 24 8.35 7.90 42.48
N TYR A 25 8.00 7.05 41.51
CA TYR A 25 8.59 5.73 41.34
C TYR A 25 10.01 5.78 40.74
N LEU A 26 10.29 6.76 39.88
CA LEU A 26 11.61 6.99 39.29
C LEU A 26 12.59 7.65 40.28
N GLU A 27 12.11 8.47 41.21
CA GLU A 27 12.95 9.08 42.27
C GLU A 27 13.25 8.12 43.43
N SER A 28 12.45 7.06 43.64
CA SER A 28 12.63 6.11 44.75
C SER A 28 13.54 4.91 44.44
N THR A 29 14.10 4.82 43.22
CA THR A 29 15.02 3.73 42.82
C THR A 29 16.51 4.11 42.81
N GLU A 30 16.89 5.33 43.20
CA GLU A 30 18.29 5.75 43.40
C GLU A 30 18.75 5.64 44.87
N THR A 31 18.70 4.46 45.50
CA THR A 31 19.57 4.21 46.68
C THR A 31 19.79 2.72 46.91
N ALA A 32 20.92 2.20 46.44
CA ALA A 32 21.61 1.06 47.06
C ALA A 32 23.06 0.96 46.57
N SER A 33 23.96 1.73 47.19
CA SER A 33 25.39 1.45 47.18
C SER A 33 25.73 0.28 48.12
N PRO A 34 26.78 -0.50 47.81
CA PRO A 34 27.78 -0.76 48.83
C PRO A 34 29.20 -0.44 48.36
N SER A 35 29.96 0.18 49.27
CA SER A 35 31.36 0.61 49.16
C SER A 35 32.32 -0.48 49.74
N PRO A 36 33.64 -0.25 49.95
CA PRO A 36 34.74 -0.56 49.03
C PRO A 36 35.86 -1.46 49.64
N ALA A 37 36.68 -2.13 48.82
CA ALA A 37 38.06 -2.58 49.12
C ALA A 37 38.67 -3.25 47.88
N SER A 38 39.96 -3.22 47.53
CA SER A 38 41.12 -2.38 47.79
C SER A 38 42.18 -2.80 46.75
N PHE A 39 42.95 -1.84 46.25
CA PHE A 39 44.15 -1.91 45.40
C PHE A 39 44.88 -3.25 45.17
N ALA A 40 45.19 -3.53 43.90
CA ALA A 40 46.53 -3.88 43.43
C ALA A 40 46.67 -3.62 41.91
N LEU A 41 47.56 -2.69 41.51
CA LEU A 41 48.20 -2.71 40.19
C LEU A 41 49.44 -3.59 40.34
N PRO A 42 49.70 -4.53 39.43
CA PRO A 42 50.84 -4.30 38.54
C PRO A 42 50.78 -4.92 37.13
N THR A 43 51.58 -4.29 36.27
CA THR A 43 52.34 -4.82 35.13
C THR A 43 51.64 -5.13 33.81
N GLN A 44 52.01 -4.30 32.84
CA GLN A 44 51.94 -4.53 31.40
C GLN A 44 52.38 -5.95 31.03
N SER A 45 51.49 -6.69 30.39
CA SER A 45 51.89 -7.75 29.45
C SER A 45 51.29 -7.38 28.09
N VAL A 46 52.18 -7.15 27.13
CA VAL A 46 51.85 -7.01 25.72
C VAL A 46 51.39 -8.38 25.23
N VAL A 47 50.08 -8.63 25.29
CA VAL A 47 49.48 -9.75 24.58
C VAL A 47 48.99 -9.21 23.26
N ARG A 48 49.70 -9.57 22.18
CA ARG A 48 49.18 -9.52 20.82
C ARG A 48 47.88 -10.31 20.79
N THR A 49 46.75 -9.63 20.75
CA THR A 49 45.50 -10.22 20.31
C THR A 49 45.59 -10.37 18.80
N GLU A 50 45.76 -11.61 18.35
CA GLU A 50 45.32 -12.03 17.02
C GLU A 50 43.87 -11.57 16.82
N PRO A 51 43.47 -11.17 15.61
CA PRO A 51 42.12 -10.68 15.37
C PRO A 51 41.15 -11.83 15.64
N SER A 52 40.36 -11.71 16.71
CA SER A 52 39.20 -12.54 16.95
C SER A 52 38.19 -12.29 15.82
N ALA A 53 38.24 -13.14 14.81
CA ALA A 53 37.12 -13.38 13.93
C ALA A 53 35.99 -13.99 14.78
N GLU A 54 35.10 -13.13 15.30
CA GLU A 54 33.73 -13.41 15.78
C GLU A 54 33.21 -12.28 16.73
N GLU A 55 33.31 -11.02 16.32
CA GLU A 55 32.33 -10.03 16.81
C GLU A 55 31.09 -10.17 15.92
N GLY A 56 30.08 -10.92 16.38
CA GLY A 56 28.79 -11.00 15.72
C GLY A 56 28.23 -9.59 15.50
N SER A 57 28.21 -9.12 14.25
CA SER A 57 27.73 -7.78 13.92
C SER A 57 26.31 -7.63 14.47
N GLN A 58 26.09 -6.66 15.38
CA GLN A 58 24.76 -6.39 15.91
C GLN A 58 23.76 -6.22 14.75
N PRO A 59 22.55 -6.80 14.80
CA PRO A 59 21.60 -6.77 13.68
C PRO A 59 21.08 -5.36 13.37
N VAL A 60 21.17 -4.44 14.35
CA VAL A 60 20.84 -3.02 14.21
C VAL A 60 21.96 -2.22 14.86
N THR A 61 22.36 -1.11 14.25
CA THR A 61 23.31 -0.18 14.86
C THR A 61 22.97 1.26 14.53
N THR A 62 23.00 2.11 15.56
CA THR A 62 22.79 3.55 15.45
C THR A 62 24.08 4.34 15.66
N ARG A 63 25.26 3.68 15.68
CA ARG A 63 26.54 4.37 15.92
C ARG A 63 27.25 4.75 14.60
N PRO A 64 27.77 5.99 14.46
CA PRO A 64 27.59 7.12 15.38
C PRO A 64 26.14 7.59 15.44
N GLU A 65 25.72 8.14 16.58
CA GLU A 65 24.34 8.58 16.79
C GLU A 65 23.92 9.64 15.76
N PRO A 66 22.73 9.50 15.13
CA PRO A 66 22.20 10.51 14.23
C PRO A 66 22.02 11.86 14.91
N PRO A 67 22.27 12.97 14.21
CA PRO A 67 22.03 14.31 14.74
C PRO A 67 20.53 14.57 14.90
N THR A 68 20.17 15.37 15.90
CA THR A 68 18.77 15.59 16.30
C THR A 68 18.11 16.81 15.67
N ASN A 69 18.85 17.71 15.02
CA ASN A 69 18.33 19.04 14.66
C ASN A 69 18.52 19.45 13.19
N PHE A 70 19.13 18.63 12.35
CA PHE A 70 19.47 19.03 10.98
C PHE A 70 19.46 17.84 10.02
N PRO A 71 19.24 18.10 8.71
CA PRO A 71 19.34 17.05 7.71
C PRO A 71 20.80 16.66 7.57
N ALA A 72 21.07 15.37 7.66
CA ALA A 72 22.42 14.85 7.64
C ALA A 72 22.47 13.51 6.92
N ILE A 73 23.65 13.20 6.40
CA ILE A 73 23.94 11.95 5.72
C ILE A 73 25.12 11.27 6.39
N LEU A 74 25.02 9.96 6.56
CA LEU A 74 26.12 9.13 7.03
C LEU A 74 27.07 8.83 5.88
N MET A 75 28.34 9.13 6.08
CA MET A 75 29.37 8.97 5.06
C MET A 75 30.75 8.78 5.69
N PRO A 76 31.76 8.32 4.93
CA PRO A 76 33.10 8.27 5.46
C PRO A 76 33.66 9.68 5.64
N LYS A 77 34.54 9.85 6.64
CA LYS A 77 35.27 11.11 6.85
C LYS A 77 35.97 11.55 5.57
N THR A 78 35.82 12.83 5.23
CA THR A 78 36.37 13.44 4.01
C THR A 78 37.84 13.05 3.77
N GLY A 79 38.16 12.62 2.54
CA GLY A 79 39.50 12.23 2.11
C GLY A 79 39.85 10.74 2.32
N ILE A 80 39.00 9.97 3.00
CA ILE A 80 39.25 8.54 3.27
C ILE A 80 37.99 7.74 2.92
N ALA A 81 37.88 7.18 1.71
CA ALA A 81 36.70 6.40 1.28
C ALA A 81 36.38 5.20 2.21
N SER A 82 37.39 4.68 2.92
CA SER A 82 37.27 3.62 3.92
C SER A 82 37.32 4.11 5.37
N GLY A 83 37.23 5.42 5.60
CA GLY A 83 37.39 6.06 6.90
C GLY A 83 36.24 5.76 7.87
N PRO A 84 36.35 6.23 9.13
CA PRO A 84 35.26 6.11 10.09
C PRO A 84 34.00 6.81 9.56
N ALA A 85 32.84 6.22 9.87
CA ALA A 85 31.56 6.81 9.53
C ALA A 85 31.32 8.06 10.39
N VAL A 86 30.93 9.15 9.74
CA VAL A 86 30.60 10.43 10.37
C VAL A 86 29.31 10.97 9.76
N TRP A 87 28.53 11.68 10.56
CA TRP A 87 27.38 12.43 10.08
C TRP A 87 27.85 13.78 9.54
N GLU A 88 27.44 14.12 8.33
CA GLU A 88 27.65 15.45 7.79
C GLU A 88 26.30 16.10 7.43
N GLU A 89 26.15 17.37 7.77
CA GLU A 89 24.97 18.18 7.44
C GLU A 89 24.78 18.32 5.92
N ILE A 90 23.57 18.15 5.43
CA ILE A 90 23.17 18.34 4.03
C ILE A 90 22.61 19.76 3.86
N LYS A 91 23.06 20.46 2.82
CA LYS A 91 22.50 21.75 2.39
C LYS A 91 22.15 21.66 0.91
N ASP A 92 21.14 22.39 0.47
CA ASP A 92 20.70 22.40 -0.94
C ASP A 92 21.87 22.61 -1.93
N SER A 93 22.87 23.44 -1.55
CA SER A 93 24.03 23.73 -2.39
C SER A 93 25.06 22.59 -2.52
N ASN A 94 25.03 21.60 -1.63
CA ASN A 94 26.00 20.51 -1.61
C ASN A 94 25.37 19.11 -1.59
N GLU A 95 24.05 19.02 -1.61
CA GLU A 95 23.25 17.81 -1.52
C GLU A 95 23.73 16.72 -2.49
N THR A 96 23.69 17.00 -3.79
CA THR A 96 24.08 16.03 -4.84
C THR A 96 25.51 15.56 -4.66
N SER A 97 26.44 16.46 -4.29
CA SER A 97 27.84 16.09 -4.08
C SER A 97 28.01 15.12 -2.90
N LYS A 98 27.23 15.33 -1.83
CA LYS A 98 27.26 14.51 -0.62
C LYS A 98 26.62 13.15 -0.85
N ILE A 99 25.46 13.11 -1.51
CA ILE A 99 24.78 11.86 -1.85
C ILE A 99 25.65 11.01 -2.78
N ASN A 100 26.22 11.60 -3.83
CA ASN A 100 27.16 10.93 -4.73
C ASN A 100 28.39 10.38 -3.99
N ARG A 101 28.93 11.13 -3.02
CA ARG A 101 30.06 10.65 -2.21
C ARG A 101 29.66 9.48 -1.30
N SER A 102 28.49 9.55 -0.68
CA SER A 102 27.97 8.44 0.13
C SER A 102 27.73 7.20 -0.73
N MET A 103 27.15 7.34 -1.93
CA MET A 103 26.96 6.25 -2.89
C MET A 103 28.28 5.60 -3.33
N LYS A 104 29.27 6.40 -3.72
CA LYS A 104 30.61 5.90 -4.06
C LYS A 104 31.24 5.15 -2.89
N ALA A 105 31.10 5.66 -1.68
CA ALA A 105 31.55 4.97 -0.48
C ALA A 105 30.76 3.69 -0.20
N GLY A 106 29.46 3.67 -0.47
CA GLY A 106 28.60 2.49 -0.33
C GLY A 106 28.96 1.38 -1.30
N LEU A 107 29.39 1.69 -2.53
CA LEU A 107 29.93 0.69 -3.46
C LEU A 107 31.22 0.03 -2.95
N VAL A 108 32.04 0.75 -2.17
CA VAL A 108 33.26 0.21 -1.55
C VAL A 108 32.97 -0.49 -0.21
N LYS A 109 32.15 0.13 0.65
CA LYS A 109 31.74 -0.35 1.97
C LYS A 109 30.27 -0.74 1.93
N LYS A 110 30.05 -1.88 1.27
CA LYS A 110 28.77 -2.46 0.83
C LYS A 110 27.61 -2.42 1.83
N SER A 111 27.87 -2.40 3.13
CA SER A 111 26.85 -2.46 4.18
C SER A 111 26.77 -1.23 5.08
N ARG A 112 27.47 -0.13 4.75
CA ARG A 112 27.65 1.00 5.69
C ARG A 112 27.02 2.31 5.26
N TYR A 113 26.86 2.54 3.96
CA TYR A 113 26.46 3.83 3.38
C TYR A 113 25.40 3.61 2.30
N LEU A 114 24.80 4.69 1.81
CA LEU A 114 23.82 4.62 0.72
C LEU A 114 24.42 3.97 -0.51
N GLN A 115 23.59 3.30 -1.29
CA GLN A 115 23.96 2.66 -2.54
C GLN A 115 22.97 3.02 -3.64
N PRO A 116 23.38 2.89 -4.92
CA PRO A 116 22.46 3.01 -6.05
C PRO A 116 21.23 2.10 -5.88
N VAL A 117 20.08 2.58 -6.36
CA VAL A 117 18.79 1.90 -6.30
C VAL A 117 18.30 1.64 -7.72
N ASP A 118 17.81 0.43 -7.97
CA ASP A 118 17.29 -0.02 -9.26
C ASP A 118 15.76 -0.14 -9.25
N VAL A 119 15.19 -0.47 -8.09
CA VAL A 119 13.76 -0.71 -7.89
C VAL A 119 13.25 0.12 -6.71
N ILE A 120 12.19 0.90 -6.93
CA ILE A 120 11.45 1.56 -5.85
C ILE A 120 10.10 0.86 -5.64
N ILE A 121 9.81 0.50 -4.40
CA ILE A 121 8.54 -0.11 -3.96
C ILE A 121 7.86 0.85 -2.96
N PRO A 122 6.86 1.62 -3.39
CA PRO A 122 6.22 2.59 -2.53
C PRO A 122 4.99 2.02 -1.81
N PHE A 123 4.95 2.22 -0.49
CA PHE A 123 3.85 1.89 0.41
C PHE A 123 3.40 3.15 1.16
N ALA A 124 2.09 3.34 1.32
CA ALA A 124 1.55 4.48 2.06
C ALA A 124 0.42 4.10 3.01
N GLY A 125 0.52 4.62 4.24
CA GLY A 125 -0.43 4.34 5.32
C GLY A 125 -0.12 3.08 6.11
N SER A 126 -0.68 2.98 7.31
CA SER A 126 -0.25 2.02 8.33
C SER A 126 -0.52 0.57 7.93
N GLU A 127 -1.66 0.29 7.27
CA GLU A 127 -2.02 -1.07 6.84
C GLU A 127 -1.10 -1.56 5.72
N ALA A 128 -0.86 -0.74 4.69
CA ALA A 128 0.00 -1.09 3.56
C ALA A 128 1.47 -1.28 3.98
N THR A 129 1.94 -0.47 4.94
CA THR A 129 3.32 -0.51 5.44
C THR A 129 3.52 -1.53 6.56
N SER A 130 2.45 -2.02 7.19
CA SER A 130 2.50 -2.76 8.46
C SER A 130 3.11 -1.93 9.61
N ALA A 131 2.98 -0.60 9.58
CA ALA A 131 3.52 0.29 10.63
C ALA A 131 2.78 0.19 11.97
N ASN A 132 1.57 -0.37 11.98
CA ASN A 132 0.85 -0.67 13.21
C ASN A 132 1.26 -2.01 13.84
N GLU A 133 1.86 -2.92 13.06
CA GLU A 133 2.26 -4.26 13.49
C GLU A 133 3.45 -4.22 14.46
N GLU A 134 3.42 -5.10 15.46
CA GLU A 134 4.50 -5.26 16.42
C GLU A 134 5.64 -6.12 15.87
N TYR A 135 6.84 -5.93 16.43
CA TYR A 135 8.03 -6.71 16.07
C TYR A 135 8.07 -8.02 16.85
N LEU A 136 7.92 -9.13 16.16
CA LEU A 136 7.98 -10.49 16.68
C LEU A 136 8.66 -11.42 15.66
N VAL A 137 8.90 -12.66 16.07
CA VAL A 137 9.32 -13.76 15.18
C VAL A 137 8.40 -14.93 15.46
N GLU A 138 7.52 -15.24 14.51
CA GLU A 138 6.54 -16.33 14.57
C GLU A 138 6.88 -17.38 13.51
N ASP A 139 7.11 -18.64 13.89
CA ASP A 139 7.48 -19.72 12.97
C ASP A 139 8.68 -19.36 12.05
N GLU A 140 9.71 -18.75 12.64
CA GLU A 140 10.89 -18.19 11.95
C GLU A 140 10.61 -17.00 11.00
N ARG A 141 9.36 -16.52 10.91
CA ARG A 141 8.97 -15.38 10.08
C ARG A 141 8.94 -14.10 10.92
N PRO A 142 9.64 -13.05 10.49
CA PRO A 142 9.61 -11.77 11.20
C PRO A 142 8.34 -10.97 10.88
N THR A 143 7.83 -10.28 11.89
CA THR A 143 6.75 -9.29 11.77
C THR A 143 7.25 -7.87 12.03
N GLY A 144 6.42 -6.88 11.72
CA GLY A 144 6.72 -5.46 11.88
C GLY A 144 7.30 -4.85 10.61
N MET A 145 6.98 -3.57 10.37
CA MET A 145 7.25 -2.84 9.13
C MET A 145 8.68 -3.06 8.59
N LEU A 146 9.72 -2.71 9.36
CA LEU A 146 11.10 -2.75 8.86
C LEU A 146 11.53 -4.19 8.53
N ALA A 147 11.12 -5.17 9.33
CA ALA A 147 11.54 -6.55 9.14
C ALA A 147 10.82 -7.23 7.97
N ARG A 148 9.51 -6.96 7.78
CA ARG A 148 8.76 -7.40 6.59
C ARG A 148 9.35 -6.80 5.31
N GLN A 149 9.63 -5.50 5.30
CA GLN A 149 10.19 -4.82 4.14
C GLN A 149 11.60 -5.32 3.79
N ILE A 150 12.44 -5.60 4.78
CA ILE A 150 13.75 -6.24 4.57
C ILE A 150 13.57 -7.64 3.97
N THR A 151 12.58 -8.40 4.44
CA THR A 151 12.28 -9.74 3.91
C THR A 151 11.86 -9.67 2.45
N THR A 152 10.92 -8.79 2.09
CA THR A 152 10.48 -8.58 0.71
C THR A 152 11.64 -8.13 -0.19
N ALA A 153 12.43 -7.15 0.24
CA ALA A 153 13.58 -6.67 -0.52
C ALA A 153 14.66 -7.75 -0.69
N THR A 154 15.00 -8.47 0.38
CA THR A 154 15.99 -9.57 0.33
C THR A 154 15.52 -10.67 -0.62
N ARG A 155 14.22 -11.01 -0.60
CA ARG A 155 13.65 -11.99 -1.53
C ARG A 155 13.82 -11.56 -2.98
N ILE A 156 13.40 -10.35 -3.34
CA ILE A 156 13.52 -9.82 -4.71
C ILE A 156 14.99 -9.78 -5.12
N GLN A 157 15.88 -9.27 -4.25
CA GLN A 157 17.30 -9.19 -4.55
C GLN A 157 17.93 -10.55 -4.83
N ASN A 158 17.62 -11.56 -4.00
CA ASN A 158 18.09 -12.93 -4.18
C ASN A 158 17.61 -13.54 -5.51
N CYS A 159 16.38 -13.25 -5.94
CA CYS A 159 15.80 -13.82 -7.14
C CYS A 159 16.40 -13.23 -8.42
N ILE A 160 16.71 -11.93 -8.43
CA ILE A 160 17.33 -11.28 -9.58
C ILE A 160 18.84 -11.55 -9.63
N GLY A 161 19.49 -11.59 -8.46
CA GLY A 161 20.93 -11.75 -8.35
C GLY A 161 21.66 -10.41 -8.55
N THR A 162 22.56 -10.36 -9.53
CA THR A 162 23.47 -9.21 -9.73
C THR A 162 23.15 -8.42 -10.99
N VAL A 163 23.25 -7.10 -10.87
CA VAL A 163 23.24 -6.17 -12.01
C VAL A 163 24.68 -5.77 -12.38
N HIS A 164 24.86 -5.46 -13.65
CA HIS A 164 26.13 -4.95 -14.18
C HIS A 164 26.14 -3.43 -14.11
N LEU A 165 27.31 -2.88 -13.78
CA LEU A 165 27.58 -1.45 -13.85
C LEU A 165 28.31 -1.13 -15.15
N SER A 166 28.17 0.11 -15.62
CA SER A 166 28.88 0.65 -16.79
C SER A 166 30.40 0.50 -16.77
N ASP A 167 31.01 0.39 -15.58
CA ASP A 167 32.44 0.14 -15.39
C ASP A 167 32.82 -1.36 -15.44
N GLY A 168 31.86 -2.24 -15.71
CA GLY A 168 32.02 -3.69 -15.78
C GLY A 168 31.92 -4.42 -14.44
N SER A 169 31.82 -3.69 -13.32
CA SER A 169 31.67 -4.30 -12.00
C SER A 169 30.26 -4.86 -11.76
N LYS A 170 30.12 -5.76 -10.77
CA LYS A 170 28.85 -6.40 -10.41
C LYS A 170 28.45 -6.04 -8.98
N ARG A 171 27.17 -5.78 -8.80
CA ARG A 171 26.54 -5.59 -7.48
C ARG A 171 25.18 -6.27 -7.45
N PRO A 172 24.61 -6.60 -6.28
CA PRO A 172 23.21 -7.02 -6.23
C PRO A 172 22.30 -5.90 -6.72
N ILE A 173 21.09 -6.27 -7.19
CA ILE A 173 20.06 -5.28 -7.50
C ILE A 173 19.75 -4.42 -6.26
N GLY A 174 19.71 -3.11 -6.46
CA GLY A 174 19.43 -2.11 -5.46
C GLY A 174 17.92 -1.97 -5.29
N ILE A 175 17.40 -2.17 -4.07
CA ILE A 175 15.97 -2.09 -3.78
C ILE A 175 15.75 -1.04 -2.72
N SER A 176 14.83 -0.13 -3.00
CA SER A 176 14.32 0.80 -2.01
C SER A 176 12.86 0.53 -1.73
N VAL A 177 12.54 0.38 -0.44
CA VAL A 177 11.15 0.37 0.02
C VAL A 177 10.85 1.74 0.62
N VAL A 178 9.90 2.45 0.02
CA VAL A 178 9.51 3.81 0.45
C VAL A 178 8.21 3.70 1.23
N SER A 179 8.22 4.12 2.50
CA SER A 179 7.07 4.10 3.39
C SER A 179 6.65 5.52 3.74
N THR A 180 5.49 5.96 3.26
CA THR A 180 4.90 7.24 3.68
C THR A 180 4.00 7.02 4.89
N LEU A 181 4.35 7.68 6.00
CA LEU A 181 3.74 7.47 7.31
C LEU A 181 3.26 8.78 7.95
N SER A 182 2.31 8.64 8.86
CA SER A 182 2.03 9.69 9.83
C SER A 182 3.19 9.84 10.82
N ASP A 183 3.27 10.99 11.50
CA ASP A 183 4.39 11.26 12.41
C ASP A 183 4.41 10.33 13.64
N ASP A 184 3.26 9.87 14.11
CA ASP A 184 3.09 8.87 15.17
C ASP A 184 3.64 7.51 14.73
N ASP A 185 3.19 7.00 13.57
CA ASP A 185 3.65 5.73 13.02
C ASP A 185 5.14 5.78 12.70
N HIS A 186 5.62 6.87 12.11
CA HIS A 186 7.04 7.08 11.85
C HIS A 186 7.87 7.01 13.13
N THR A 187 7.46 7.75 14.16
CA THR A 187 8.18 7.78 15.45
C THR A 187 8.18 6.39 16.11
N LYS A 188 7.04 5.70 16.10
CA LYS A 188 6.92 4.33 16.61
C LYS A 188 7.89 3.37 15.94
N GLN A 189 8.13 3.57 14.64
CA GLN A 189 8.90 2.63 13.82
C GLN A 189 10.40 2.94 13.77
N VAL A 190 10.81 4.22 13.75
CA VAL A 190 12.22 4.59 13.48
C VAL A 190 12.87 5.50 14.52
N ALA A 191 12.22 5.81 15.64
CA ALA A 191 12.89 6.51 16.74
C ALA A 191 14.10 5.70 17.25
N LEU A 192 15.11 6.36 17.82
CA LEU A 192 16.33 5.69 18.32
C LEU A 192 16.00 4.59 19.34
N ILE A 193 15.05 4.86 20.25
CA ILE A 193 14.57 3.89 21.24
C ILE A 193 13.96 2.66 20.55
N ALA A 194 13.13 2.87 19.51
CA ALA A 194 12.54 1.78 18.74
C ALA A 194 13.62 0.95 18.03
N LEU A 195 14.61 1.60 17.42
CA LEU A 195 15.74 0.94 16.75
C LEU A 195 16.63 0.13 17.71
N GLN A 196 16.64 0.49 18.99
CA GLN A 196 17.43 -0.18 20.01
C GLN A 196 16.69 -1.34 20.70
N SER A 197 15.39 -1.53 20.42
CA SER A 197 14.57 -2.61 20.99
C SER A 197 15.12 -4.00 20.65
N ASN A 198 15.07 -4.91 21.63
CA ASN A 198 15.47 -6.31 21.46
C ASN A 198 14.54 -7.07 20.50
N GLN A 199 13.24 -6.75 20.51
CA GLN A 199 12.25 -7.35 19.62
C GLN A 199 12.56 -7.02 18.15
N LEU A 200 12.82 -5.74 17.85
CA LEU A 200 13.23 -5.32 16.51
C LEU A 200 14.54 -6.02 16.09
N LYS A 201 15.54 -6.06 16.97
CA LYS A 201 16.82 -6.72 16.67
C LYS A 201 16.64 -8.20 16.31
N ALA A 202 15.76 -8.91 17.01
CA ALA A 202 15.42 -10.29 16.70
C ALA A 202 14.71 -10.42 15.34
N ALA A 203 13.71 -9.58 15.08
CA ALA A 203 12.98 -9.58 13.81
C ALA A 203 13.88 -9.24 12.60
N VAL A 204 14.77 -8.25 12.72
CA VAL A 204 15.75 -7.90 11.67
C VAL A 204 16.76 -9.02 11.43
N LYS A 205 17.20 -9.72 12.49
CA LYS A 205 18.06 -10.89 12.36
C LYS A 205 17.36 -12.02 11.59
N ALA A 206 16.08 -12.28 11.88
CA ALA A 206 15.29 -13.26 11.14
C ALA A 206 15.07 -12.84 9.67
N ALA A 207 14.75 -11.56 9.42
CA ALA A 207 14.54 -11.01 8.08
C ALA A 207 15.76 -11.11 7.15
N THR A 208 16.97 -11.17 7.72
CA THR A 208 18.23 -11.23 6.98
C THR A 208 18.83 -12.64 6.89
N LYS A 209 18.21 -13.66 7.52
CA LYS A 209 18.73 -15.05 7.62
C LYS A 209 19.10 -15.68 6.28
N ASN A 210 18.32 -15.42 5.23
CA ASN A 210 18.46 -16.06 3.91
C ASN A 210 19.11 -15.15 2.85
N ARG A 211 19.78 -14.08 3.25
CA ARG A 211 20.38 -13.13 2.30
C ARG A 211 21.60 -13.73 1.59
N SER A 212 21.70 -13.51 0.28
CA SER A 212 22.87 -13.90 -0.54
C SER A 212 23.95 -12.81 -0.66
N SER A 213 23.56 -11.52 -0.58
CA SER A 213 24.46 -10.37 -0.64
C SER A 213 25.18 -10.11 0.70
N ALA A 214 26.13 -9.18 0.72
CA ALA A 214 26.90 -8.91 1.94
C ALA A 214 26.01 -8.47 3.11
N SER A 215 26.15 -9.16 4.24
CA SER A 215 25.41 -8.87 5.46
C SER A 215 25.82 -7.51 6.06
N GLY A 216 24.89 -6.90 6.78
CA GLY A 216 25.09 -5.63 7.46
C GLY A 216 23.98 -5.34 8.45
N PRO A 217 24.29 -4.56 9.50
CA PRO A 217 23.26 -4.06 10.42
C PRO A 217 22.26 -3.18 9.69
N LEU A 218 21.01 -3.19 10.16
CA LEU A 218 20.10 -2.08 9.89
C LEU A 218 20.68 -0.80 10.51
N ARG A 219 20.84 0.26 9.73
CA ARG A 219 21.52 1.48 10.16
C ARG A 219 20.89 2.73 9.56
N PRO A 220 20.64 3.79 10.34
CA PRO A 220 20.29 5.10 9.82
C PRO A 220 21.37 5.65 8.90
N ALA A 221 20.99 6.11 7.71
CA ALA A 221 21.90 6.67 6.71
C ALA A 221 21.57 8.12 6.34
N LEU A 222 20.33 8.57 6.56
CA LEU A 222 19.90 9.94 6.29
C LEU A 222 18.88 10.42 7.34
N THR A 223 19.01 11.68 7.75
CA THR A 223 18.02 12.39 8.59
C THR A 223 17.37 13.54 7.82
N ASP A 224 16.12 13.84 8.14
CA ASP A 224 15.37 14.97 7.57
C ASP A 224 15.75 16.31 8.23
N GLY A 225 15.11 17.39 7.77
CA GLY A 225 15.34 18.75 8.29
C GLY A 225 15.07 18.93 9.79
N THR A 226 14.43 17.95 10.44
CA THR A 226 14.15 17.93 11.88
C THR A 226 15.01 16.90 12.63
N GLY A 227 16.06 16.38 11.99
CA GLY A 227 16.94 15.35 12.55
C GLY A 227 16.29 13.98 12.73
N ARG A 228 15.07 13.76 12.21
CA ARG A 228 14.43 12.44 12.28
C ARG A 228 14.97 11.55 11.18
N ILE A 229 15.12 10.26 11.48
CA ILE A 229 15.62 9.27 10.52
C ILE A 229 14.65 9.14 9.36
N SER A 230 15.13 9.37 8.14
CA SER A 230 14.34 9.28 6.90
C SER A 230 14.84 8.20 5.96
N MET A 231 16.09 7.73 6.10
CA MET A 231 16.58 6.55 5.39
C MET A 231 17.39 5.65 6.29
N LEU A 232 17.21 4.34 6.12
CA LEU A 232 18.01 3.29 6.69
C LEU A 232 18.60 2.41 5.59
N THR A 233 19.81 1.92 5.82
CA THR A 233 20.44 0.87 5.01
C THR A 233 20.32 -0.44 5.74
N ALA A 234 20.02 -1.53 5.03
CA ALA A 234 19.95 -2.86 5.60
C ALA A 234 20.90 -3.77 4.81
N GLY A 235 22.21 -3.69 5.11
CA GLY A 235 23.29 -4.36 4.36
C GLY A 235 23.37 -3.96 2.89
N GLU A 236 23.89 -4.84 2.04
CA GLU A 236 24.17 -4.52 0.63
C GLU A 236 22.90 -4.43 -0.24
N GLY A 237 22.71 -3.27 -0.86
CA GLY A 237 21.74 -3.01 -1.92
C GLY A 237 20.31 -2.79 -1.42
N ILE A 238 20.07 -2.67 -0.11
CA ILE A 238 18.72 -2.48 0.43
C ILE A 238 18.65 -1.17 1.22
N THR A 239 17.78 -0.28 0.76
CA THR A 239 17.47 1.00 1.39
C THR A 239 16.00 1.00 1.83
N LEU A 240 15.73 1.48 3.05
CA LEU A 240 14.38 1.70 3.57
C LEU A 240 14.21 3.19 3.76
N SER A 241 13.32 3.82 3.00
CA SER A 241 13.03 5.25 3.11
C SER A 241 11.72 5.44 3.87
N THR A 242 11.74 6.21 4.95
CA THR A 242 10.56 6.52 5.76
C THR A 242 10.21 8.00 5.63
N MET A 243 9.22 8.27 4.80
CA MET A 243 8.75 9.62 4.51
C MET A 243 7.65 10.03 5.49
N ARG A 244 7.75 11.26 5.98
CA ARG A 244 6.82 11.81 6.97
C ARG A 244 5.84 12.77 6.35
N THR A 245 4.58 12.63 6.72
CA THR A 245 3.55 13.63 6.40
C THR A 245 3.70 14.92 7.23
N GLY A 246 4.41 14.87 8.37
CA GLY A 246 4.50 15.98 9.34
C GLY A 246 3.20 16.25 10.07
N LYS A 247 2.29 15.25 10.11
CA LYS A 247 0.99 15.32 10.76
C LYS A 247 0.81 14.11 11.66
N VAL A 248 0.44 14.34 12.91
CA VAL A 248 0.03 13.26 13.83
C VAL A 248 -1.26 12.64 13.28
N GLY A 249 -1.27 11.32 13.16
CA GLY A 249 -2.35 10.59 12.54
C GLY A 249 -2.60 10.93 11.07
N GLY A 250 -1.64 11.55 10.37
CA GLY A 250 -1.56 11.54 8.91
C GLY A 250 -2.78 12.06 8.16
N GLY A 251 -3.56 12.96 8.78
CA GLY A 251 -4.83 13.37 8.20
C GLY A 251 -5.81 12.22 7.97
N LYS A 252 -5.92 11.28 8.92
CA LYS A 252 -6.78 10.06 9.00
C LYS A 252 -8.21 10.13 8.38
N SER A 253 -8.70 11.32 8.03
CA SER A 253 -9.93 11.59 7.27
C SER A 253 -9.73 12.84 6.41
N VAL A 254 -10.49 12.96 5.31
CA VAL A 254 -10.61 14.17 4.48
C VAL A 254 -10.91 15.42 5.32
N THR A 255 -11.62 15.28 6.44
CA THR A 255 -11.86 16.38 7.40
C THR A 255 -10.58 16.99 7.97
N ALA A 256 -9.51 16.22 8.12
CA ALA A 256 -8.24 16.72 8.61
C ALA A 256 -7.57 17.71 7.64
N TYR A 257 -7.94 17.65 6.36
CA TYR A 257 -7.48 18.63 5.37
C TYR A 257 -8.11 20.01 5.57
N ALA A 258 -9.30 20.14 6.17
CA ALA A 258 -9.83 21.46 6.52
C ALA A 258 -8.89 22.22 7.48
N LEU A 259 -8.30 21.48 8.43
CA LEU A 259 -7.48 22.05 9.48
C LEU A 259 -6.04 22.28 9.04
N THR A 260 -5.54 21.53 8.06
CA THR A 260 -4.12 21.59 7.66
C THR A 260 -3.97 21.45 6.16
N SER A 261 -3.26 22.37 5.51
CA SER A 261 -2.94 22.20 4.09
C SER A 261 -2.09 20.93 3.90
N PRO A 262 -2.41 20.06 2.94
CA PRO A 262 -1.55 18.94 2.58
C PRO A 262 -0.36 19.38 1.72
N ARG A 263 -0.31 20.63 1.23
CA ARG A 263 0.80 21.13 0.41
C ARG A 263 2.14 21.00 1.14
N ASP A 264 2.21 21.38 2.41
CA ASP A 264 3.44 21.27 3.20
C ASP A 264 3.90 19.81 3.37
N SER A 265 2.95 18.87 3.44
CA SER A 265 3.23 17.42 3.48
C SER A 265 3.80 16.94 2.15
N ILE A 266 3.16 17.32 1.05
CA ILE A 266 3.57 16.98 -0.32
C ILE A 266 4.95 17.57 -0.63
N ASP A 267 5.18 18.86 -0.36
CA ASP A 267 6.46 19.53 -0.59
C ASP A 267 7.59 18.91 0.25
N ARG A 268 7.32 18.53 1.49
CA ARG A 268 8.28 17.83 2.33
C ARG A 268 8.63 16.46 1.73
N GLN A 269 7.62 15.71 1.31
CA GLN A 269 7.81 14.40 0.70
C GLN A 269 8.54 14.48 -0.65
N LEU A 270 8.22 15.46 -1.50
CA LEU A 270 8.96 15.72 -2.74
C LEU A 270 10.42 16.04 -2.46
N ARG A 271 10.72 16.88 -1.46
CA ARG A 271 12.12 17.15 -1.05
C ARG A 271 12.84 15.88 -0.59
N GLN A 272 12.17 15.03 0.19
CA GLN A 272 12.74 13.74 0.61
C GLN A 272 12.86 12.76 -0.57
N GLY A 273 11.93 12.81 -1.52
CA GLY A 273 11.89 12.01 -2.74
C GLY A 273 13.05 12.29 -3.68
N ARG A 274 13.54 13.53 -3.74
CA ARG A 274 14.75 13.89 -4.52
C ARG A 274 15.97 13.07 -4.18
N TYR A 275 16.13 12.70 -2.90
CA TYR A 275 17.22 11.82 -2.49
C TYR A 275 17.07 10.43 -3.13
N MET A 276 15.85 9.90 -3.17
CA MET A 276 15.54 8.62 -3.81
C MET A 276 15.73 8.68 -5.32
N GLU A 277 15.30 9.76 -5.96
CA GLU A 277 15.50 10.01 -7.40
C GLU A 277 16.99 10.02 -7.73
N GLN A 278 17.84 10.69 -6.95
CA GLN A 278 19.30 10.68 -7.15
C GLN A 278 19.92 9.28 -7.00
N LEU A 279 19.41 8.44 -6.08
CA LEU A 279 19.86 7.04 -5.99
C LEU A 279 19.41 6.21 -7.20
N LEU A 280 18.24 6.52 -7.75
CA LEU A 280 17.62 5.85 -8.90
C LEU A 280 18.28 6.24 -10.22
N GLU A 281 18.68 7.50 -10.39
CA GLU A 281 19.42 8.02 -11.55
C GLU A 281 20.77 7.32 -11.77
N ALA A 282 21.32 6.69 -10.72
CA ALA A 282 22.53 5.88 -10.81
C ALA A 282 22.28 4.45 -11.36
N SER A 283 21.02 4.07 -11.61
CA SER A 283 20.65 2.80 -12.24
C SER A 283 20.59 2.93 -13.76
N GLU A 284 20.98 1.85 -14.45
CA GLU A 284 20.87 1.76 -15.91
C GLU A 284 19.44 1.41 -16.37
N ASN A 285 18.62 0.80 -15.50
CA ASN A 285 17.26 0.36 -15.84
C ASN A 285 16.26 0.62 -14.70
N PRO A 286 16.10 1.87 -14.24
CA PRO A 286 15.30 2.16 -13.07
C PRO A 286 13.82 1.79 -13.26
N ILE A 287 13.24 1.10 -12.29
CA ILE A 287 11.79 0.84 -12.24
C ILE A 287 11.19 1.37 -10.94
N VAL A 288 9.99 1.94 -11.05
CA VAL A 288 9.18 2.37 -9.92
C VAL A 288 7.90 1.56 -9.95
N LEU A 289 7.61 0.80 -8.91
CA LEU A 289 6.33 0.08 -8.81
C LEU A 289 5.21 1.06 -8.43
N PRO A 290 3.96 0.82 -8.85
CA PRO A 290 2.83 1.64 -8.41
C PRO A 290 2.61 1.56 -6.89
N LEU A 291 1.96 2.59 -6.36
CA LEU A 291 1.70 2.72 -4.94
C LEU A 291 0.79 1.61 -4.39
N VAL A 292 1.19 0.99 -3.28
CA VAL A 292 0.31 0.23 -2.41
C VAL A 292 -0.11 1.15 -1.26
N MET A 293 -1.39 1.49 -1.20
CA MET A 293 -1.86 2.53 -0.28
C MET A 293 -3.09 2.11 0.50
N SER A 294 -3.19 2.50 1.78
CA SER A 294 -4.45 2.34 2.53
C SER A 294 -5.46 3.41 2.17
N ILE A 295 -6.74 3.23 2.51
CA ILE A 295 -7.71 4.34 2.42
C ILE A 295 -7.39 5.44 3.46
N GLY A 296 -7.45 6.72 3.08
CA GLY A 296 -7.31 7.87 3.99
C GLY A 296 -6.12 8.81 3.73
N GLY A 297 -5.92 9.81 4.60
CA GLY A 297 -5.07 10.99 4.34
C GLY A 297 -3.62 10.73 3.93
N THR A 298 -2.81 10.05 4.76
CA THR A 298 -1.40 9.75 4.47
C THR A 298 -1.20 9.17 3.08
N SER A 299 -2.13 8.31 2.68
CA SER A 299 -2.16 7.66 1.39
C SER A 299 -2.39 8.64 0.24
N PHE A 300 -3.30 9.61 0.40
CA PHE A 300 -3.49 10.65 -0.61
C PHE A 300 -2.32 11.61 -0.69
N ASP A 301 -1.66 11.93 0.42
CA ASP A 301 -0.43 12.74 0.36
C ASP A 301 0.63 12.02 -0.50
N ALA A 302 0.84 10.72 -0.29
CA ALA A 302 1.77 9.92 -1.09
C ALA A 302 1.34 9.80 -2.55
N TYR A 303 0.04 9.61 -2.80
CA TYR A 303 -0.51 9.58 -4.16
C TYR A 303 -0.28 10.90 -4.90
N LEU A 304 -0.50 12.04 -4.24
CA LEU A 304 -0.28 13.36 -4.84
C LEU A 304 1.20 13.65 -5.10
N VAL A 305 2.09 13.21 -4.21
CA VAL A 305 3.54 13.25 -4.45
C VAL A 305 3.90 12.46 -5.69
N MET A 306 3.29 11.27 -5.87
CA MET A 306 3.47 10.46 -7.07
C MET A 306 2.96 11.21 -8.32
N LEU A 307 1.87 11.97 -8.26
CA LEU A 307 1.44 12.77 -9.43
C LEU A 307 2.40 13.91 -9.79
N GLU A 308 3.09 14.48 -8.80
CA GLU A 308 3.99 15.63 -9.01
C GLU A 308 5.46 15.23 -9.25
N ALA A 309 5.84 13.98 -8.98
CA ALA A 309 7.21 13.50 -9.11
C ALA A 309 7.57 13.18 -10.58
N PRO A 310 8.66 13.75 -11.13
CA PRO A 310 9.12 13.46 -12.48
C PRO A 310 9.71 12.04 -12.59
N GLY A 311 9.50 11.36 -13.72
CA GLY A 311 10.27 10.15 -14.08
C GLY A 311 9.69 8.80 -13.62
N GLN A 312 8.38 8.65 -13.50
CA GLN A 312 7.77 7.37 -13.16
C GLN A 312 7.72 6.40 -14.34
N ASN A 313 8.61 5.41 -14.30
CA ASN A 313 8.58 4.26 -15.20
C ASN A 313 7.89 3.08 -14.50
N PHE A 314 6.57 3.03 -14.62
CA PHE A 314 5.79 1.86 -14.19
C PHE A 314 6.02 0.70 -15.17
N PRO A 315 6.37 -0.51 -14.70
CA PRO A 315 6.47 -1.66 -15.58
C PRO A 315 5.08 -2.02 -16.14
N ALA A 316 5.04 -2.49 -17.39
CA ALA A 316 3.81 -2.93 -18.01
C ALA A 316 3.15 -4.05 -17.18
N GLY A 317 1.83 -3.96 -17.00
CA GLY A 317 1.06 -4.95 -16.24
C GLY A 317 1.20 -4.82 -14.73
N ALA A 318 1.70 -3.68 -14.25
CA ALA A 318 1.63 -3.32 -12.85
C ALA A 318 0.23 -2.87 -12.45
N PHE A 319 -0.06 -2.94 -11.15
CA PHE A 319 -1.34 -2.57 -10.55
C PHE A 319 -1.11 -1.63 -9.37
N GLN A 320 -2.01 -0.67 -9.20
CA GLN A 320 -2.09 0.15 -8.01
C GLN A 320 -3.02 -0.53 -7.00
N TYR A 321 -2.53 -0.82 -5.79
CA TYR A 321 -3.31 -1.52 -4.78
C TYR A 321 -3.84 -0.55 -3.73
N ILE A 322 -5.15 -0.61 -3.48
CA ILE A 322 -5.80 0.10 -2.39
C ILE A 322 -6.19 -0.92 -1.32
N THR A 323 -5.59 -0.79 -0.15
CA THR A 323 -5.88 -1.66 0.99
C THR A 323 -7.20 -1.24 1.63
N THR A 324 -8.06 -2.24 1.85
CA THR A 324 -9.39 -2.07 2.42
C THR A 324 -9.70 -3.21 3.37
N THR A 325 -10.35 -2.90 4.49
CA THR A 325 -10.90 -3.94 5.36
C THR A 325 -12.35 -4.26 4.95
N PRO A 326 -12.70 -5.55 4.78
CA PRO A 326 -14.08 -6.00 4.59
C PRO A 326 -14.95 -5.58 5.78
N GLN A 327 -16.14 -5.03 5.50
CA GLN A 327 -16.96 -4.39 6.51
C GLN A 327 -17.58 -5.40 7.50
N ASP A 328 -17.76 -6.66 7.09
CA ASP A 328 -18.19 -7.78 7.93
C ASP A 328 -17.30 -7.99 9.16
N ARG A 329 -16.02 -7.61 9.05
CA ARG A 329 -15.01 -7.73 10.11
C ARG A 329 -14.92 -6.52 11.05
N LEU A 330 -15.61 -5.43 10.73
CA LEU A 330 -15.50 -4.19 11.49
C LEU A 330 -16.65 -4.05 12.51
N PRO A 331 -16.38 -3.41 13.67
CA PRO A 331 -17.44 -2.88 14.52
C PRO A 331 -18.35 -1.98 13.72
N PHE A 332 -19.59 -1.85 14.20
CA PHE A 332 -20.66 -1.31 13.39
C PHE A 332 -20.41 0.16 12.96
N ASP A 333 -20.06 1.00 13.92
CA ASP A 333 -19.68 2.40 13.75
C ASP A 333 -18.44 2.59 12.86
N VAL A 334 -17.47 1.67 13.00
CA VAL A 334 -16.24 1.66 12.20
C VAL A 334 -16.50 1.27 10.74
N ALA A 335 -17.44 0.34 10.51
CA ALA A 335 -17.80 -0.12 9.17
C ALA A 335 -18.34 1.03 8.32
N VAL A 336 -19.25 1.85 8.86
CA VAL A 336 -19.82 3.02 8.17
C VAL A 336 -18.74 4.03 7.76
N ALA A 337 -17.82 4.35 8.68
CA ALA A 337 -16.71 5.24 8.39
C ALA A 337 -15.76 4.65 7.33
N ALA A 338 -15.53 3.34 7.36
CA ALA A 338 -14.72 2.65 6.36
C ALA A 338 -15.37 2.70 4.96
N SER A 339 -16.68 2.46 4.83
CA SER A 339 -17.41 2.55 3.55
C SER A 339 -17.32 3.93 2.94
N ARG A 340 -17.50 4.96 3.78
CA ARG A 340 -17.36 6.35 3.37
C ARG A 340 -15.97 6.62 2.80
N LYS A 341 -14.92 6.25 3.54
CA LYS A 341 -13.52 6.40 3.12
C LYS A 341 -13.20 5.60 1.84
N LYS A 342 -13.80 4.42 1.64
CA LYS A 342 -13.67 3.64 0.40
C LYS A 342 -14.26 4.40 -0.79
N LEU A 343 -15.48 4.93 -0.65
CA LEU A 343 -16.13 5.72 -1.69
C LEU A 343 -15.32 6.98 -2.01
N GLU A 344 -14.87 7.69 -0.98
CA GLU A 344 -13.96 8.84 -1.12
C GLU A 344 -12.72 8.48 -1.92
N SER A 345 -12.09 7.35 -1.56
CA SER A 345 -10.83 6.93 -2.16
C SER A 345 -10.97 6.46 -3.59
N LEU A 346 -12.00 5.66 -3.88
CA LEU A 346 -12.32 5.25 -5.25
C LEU A 346 -12.60 6.47 -6.12
N ALA A 347 -13.44 7.41 -5.67
CA ALA A 347 -13.73 8.63 -6.40
C ALA A 347 -12.47 9.45 -6.72
N ALA A 348 -11.53 9.55 -5.77
CA ALA A 348 -10.26 10.26 -5.99
C ALA A 348 -9.37 9.56 -7.02
N LEU A 349 -9.24 8.23 -6.93
CA LEU A 349 -8.23 7.48 -7.67
C LEU A 349 -8.68 7.08 -9.07
N THR A 350 -9.99 6.95 -9.29
CA THR A 350 -10.50 6.45 -10.58
C THR A 350 -11.32 7.45 -11.35
N CYS A 351 -11.86 8.50 -10.71
CA CYS A 351 -12.67 9.52 -11.39
C CYS A 351 -11.94 10.86 -11.58
N ILE A 352 -10.63 10.95 -11.29
CA ILE A 352 -9.84 12.16 -11.53
C ILE A 352 -8.74 11.84 -12.52
N ASP A 353 -8.80 12.49 -13.67
CA ASP A 353 -7.70 12.48 -14.62
C ASP A 353 -6.46 13.10 -13.97
N SER A 354 -5.47 12.24 -13.73
CA SER A 354 -4.21 12.54 -13.05
C SER A 354 -2.99 12.45 -13.99
N GLY A 355 -3.20 12.41 -15.31
CA GLY A 355 -2.16 12.25 -16.32
C GLY A 355 -2.00 10.81 -16.83
N ASP A 356 -1.47 10.68 -18.05
CA ASP A 356 -1.47 9.43 -18.82
C ASP A 356 -0.78 8.26 -18.10
N SER A 357 0.41 8.48 -17.52
CA SER A 357 1.23 7.40 -16.94
C SER A 357 0.56 6.65 -15.78
N ILE A 358 -0.11 7.37 -14.87
CA ILE A 358 -0.76 6.75 -13.70
C ILE A 358 -2.19 6.29 -14.01
N ASN A 359 -2.88 7.00 -14.91
CA ASN A 359 -4.25 6.64 -15.28
C ASN A 359 -4.32 5.29 -16.00
N ASP A 360 -3.26 4.92 -16.72
CA ASP A 360 -3.14 3.64 -17.44
C ASP A 360 -2.86 2.44 -16.52
N VAL A 361 -2.37 2.68 -15.30
CA VAL A 361 -2.24 1.61 -14.30
C VAL A 361 -3.65 1.20 -13.84
N PRO A 362 -4.02 -0.08 -13.66
CA PRO A 362 -5.32 -0.41 -13.11
C PRO A 362 -5.34 -0.37 -11.57
N VAL A 363 -6.51 -0.10 -10.99
CA VAL A 363 -6.71 -0.05 -9.54
C VAL A 363 -7.26 -1.37 -9.02
N VAL A 364 -6.69 -1.90 -7.93
CA VAL A 364 -7.12 -3.15 -7.28
C VAL A 364 -7.53 -2.88 -5.84
N LEU A 365 -8.73 -3.32 -5.46
CA LEU A 365 -9.17 -3.39 -4.06
C LEU A 365 -8.81 -4.75 -3.47
N LEU A 366 -8.11 -4.74 -2.33
CA LEU A 366 -7.62 -5.94 -1.66
C LEU A 366 -7.50 -5.71 -0.14
N ASN A 367 -7.71 -6.75 0.67
CA ASN A 367 -7.48 -6.69 2.11
C ASN A 367 -6.07 -7.17 2.48
N MET A 368 -5.14 -6.24 2.73
CA MET A 368 -3.76 -6.57 3.09
C MET A 368 -3.59 -7.08 4.52
N GLY A 369 -4.63 -6.96 5.37
CA GLY A 369 -4.64 -7.58 6.70
C GLY A 369 -4.67 -9.12 6.69
N GLU A 370 -4.89 -9.76 5.52
CA GLU A 370 -4.81 -11.22 5.37
C GLU A 370 -3.48 -11.63 4.75
N GLU A 371 -2.76 -12.58 5.37
CA GLU A 371 -1.41 -12.97 4.96
C GLU A 371 -1.34 -13.40 3.48
N ALA A 372 -2.32 -14.16 2.99
CA ALA A 372 -2.35 -14.61 1.59
C ALA A 372 -2.41 -13.43 0.59
N ASN A 373 -3.10 -12.34 0.93
CA ASN A 373 -3.17 -11.14 0.10
C ASN A 373 -1.86 -10.36 0.14
N ALA A 374 -1.23 -10.25 1.32
CA ALA A 374 0.09 -9.64 1.42
C ALA A 374 1.13 -10.40 0.59
N LYS A 375 1.14 -11.74 0.70
CA LYS A 375 2.01 -12.61 -0.09
C LYS A 375 1.72 -12.56 -1.60
N PHE A 376 0.46 -12.36 -1.97
CA PHE A 376 0.07 -12.14 -3.36
C PHE A 376 0.68 -10.86 -3.95
N VAL A 377 0.60 -9.74 -3.21
CA VAL A 377 1.22 -8.47 -3.64
C VAL A 377 2.75 -8.58 -3.68
N GLU A 378 3.36 -9.23 -2.69
CA GLU A 378 4.81 -9.53 -2.71
C GLU A 378 5.20 -10.34 -3.96
N SER A 379 4.41 -11.35 -4.33
CA SER A 379 4.66 -12.20 -5.50
C SER A 379 4.47 -11.44 -6.82
N GLU A 380 3.52 -10.51 -6.88
CA GLU A 380 3.33 -9.59 -8.03
C GLU A 380 4.52 -8.64 -8.18
N HIS A 381 4.98 -8.03 -7.10
CA HIS A 381 6.18 -7.18 -7.15
C HIS A 381 7.39 -8.00 -7.62
N LEU A 382 7.61 -9.18 -7.04
CA LEU A 382 8.68 -10.08 -7.46
C LEU A 382 8.58 -10.42 -8.96
N ARG A 383 7.39 -10.80 -9.44
CA ARG A 383 7.13 -11.07 -10.86
C ARG A 383 7.53 -9.89 -11.73
N LEU A 384 7.04 -8.68 -11.44
CA LEU A 384 7.29 -7.48 -12.22
C LEU A 384 8.79 -7.16 -12.32
N VAL A 385 9.52 -7.26 -11.20
CA VAL A 385 10.98 -7.05 -11.20
C VAL A 385 11.68 -8.14 -12.02
N MET A 386 11.30 -9.41 -11.86
CA MET A 386 11.90 -10.53 -12.59
C MET A 386 11.64 -10.46 -14.11
N GLU A 387 10.47 -10.00 -14.52
CA GLU A 387 10.16 -9.73 -15.93
C GLU A 387 11.05 -8.62 -16.49
N ALA A 388 11.25 -7.54 -15.73
CA ALA A 388 12.07 -6.40 -16.15
C ALA A 388 13.58 -6.71 -16.23
N TYR A 389 14.11 -7.53 -15.33
CA TYR A 389 15.56 -7.75 -15.18
C TYR A 389 16.06 -9.12 -15.62
N SER A 390 15.26 -10.17 -15.44
CA SER A 390 15.66 -11.55 -15.75
C SER A 390 14.93 -12.09 -16.98
N GLY A 391 14.03 -11.30 -17.58
CA GLY A 391 13.20 -11.73 -18.69
C GLY A 391 12.30 -12.91 -18.35
N LEU A 392 11.92 -13.07 -17.06
CA LEU A 392 11.10 -14.18 -16.57
C LEU A 392 9.90 -14.38 -17.49
N GLN A 393 9.76 -15.59 -18.04
CA GLN A 393 8.63 -15.99 -18.84
C GLN A 393 7.78 -16.97 -18.04
N PRO A 394 6.44 -16.83 -18.03
CA PRO A 394 5.58 -17.93 -17.63
C PRO A 394 5.99 -19.18 -18.40
N ALA A 395 6.09 -20.32 -17.71
CA ALA A 395 6.63 -21.54 -18.29
C ALA A 395 5.83 -22.10 -19.48
N MET A 396 4.64 -21.56 -19.76
CA MET A 396 3.99 -21.61 -21.07
C MET A 396 2.76 -20.70 -21.11
N THR A 397 2.96 -19.44 -21.45
CA THR A 397 1.96 -18.70 -22.21
C THR A 397 2.40 -18.74 -23.67
N TYR A 398 1.53 -19.24 -24.55
CA TYR A 398 1.59 -18.81 -25.93
C TYR A 398 1.41 -17.30 -25.88
N ASP A 399 2.49 -16.60 -26.18
CA ASP A 399 2.60 -15.16 -26.30
C ASP A 399 2.70 -14.34 -25.00
N ARG A 400 3.62 -13.37 -25.06
CA ARG A 400 4.03 -12.42 -24.00
C ARG A 400 3.04 -11.26 -23.83
N SER A 401 2.04 -11.20 -24.68
CA SER A 401 1.12 -10.08 -24.88
C SER A 401 -0.08 -10.16 -23.92
N ASP A 402 -0.58 -11.35 -23.60
CA ASP A 402 -2.00 -11.54 -23.32
C ASP A 402 -2.52 -11.31 -21.88
N VAL A 403 -1.84 -10.58 -20.99
CA VAL A 403 -2.55 -10.00 -19.83
C VAL A 403 -2.71 -8.53 -20.04
N VAL A 404 -1.66 -7.75 -20.28
CA VAL A 404 -1.83 -6.33 -20.62
C VAL A 404 -2.44 -6.17 -21.99
N VAL A 405 -2.01 -6.93 -23.01
CA VAL A 405 -2.63 -6.93 -24.34
C VAL A 405 -3.97 -7.65 -24.33
N LYS A 406 -4.26 -8.70 -23.53
CA LYS A 406 -5.69 -9.12 -23.39
C LYS A 406 -6.49 -8.12 -22.61
N LEU A 407 -5.93 -7.45 -21.60
CA LEU A 407 -6.60 -6.41 -20.84
C LEU A 407 -6.71 -5.12 -21.65
N GLU A 408 -5.88 -4.88 -22.66
CA GLU A 408 -5.90 -3.72 -23.57
C GLU A 408 -6.69 -4.05 -24.83
N GLU A 409 -6.66 -5.27 -25.36
CA GLU A 409 -7.53 -5.77 -26.42
C GLU A 409 -8.93 -5.96 -25.86
N HIS A 410 -9.06 -6.51 -24.64
CA HIS A 410 -10.31 -6.45 -23.90
C HIS A 410 -10.58 -5.06 -23.38
N SER A 411 -9.67 -4.15 -23.01
CA SER A 411 -10.05 -2.77 -22.62
C SER A 411 -10.41 -1.93 -23.86
N ARG A 412 -9.82 -2.19 -25.03
CA ARG A 412 -10.21 -1.63 -26.33
C ARG A 412 -11.52 -2.27 -26.82
N ALA A 413 -11.79 -3.55 -26.53
CA ALA A 413 -13.05 -4.23 -26.85
C ALA A 413 -14.17 -4.02 -25.82
N LEU A 414 -13.85 -3.88 -24.53
CA LEU A 414 -14.64 -3.39 -23.39
C LEU A 414 -14.73 -1.85 -23.42
N GLY A 415 -13.95 -1.23 -24.30
CA GLY A 415 -14.17 0.06 -24.92
C GLY A 415 -15.47 0.10 -25.74
N LYS A 416 -16.17 -1.03 -25.91
CA LYS A 416 -17.64 -1.05 -25.97
C LYS A 416 -18.19 -0.54 -24.63
N GLY A 417 -18.21 0.79 -24.48
CA GLY A 417 -18.94 1.47 -23.41
C GLY A 417 -18.10 2.37 -22.50
N CYS A 418 -16.77 2.32 -22.49
CA CYS A 418 -15.97 3.28 -21.70
C CYS A 418 -16.10 4.73 -22.21
N ASN A 419 -16.32 4.92 -23.51
CA ASN A 419 -16.71 6.22 -24.08
C ASN A 419 -18.11 6.67 -23.63
N GLU A 420 -18.88 5.80 -22.98
CA GLU A 420 -20.28 5.98 -22.66
C GLU A 420 -20.50 6.02 -21.12
N ALA A 421 -19.65 5.34 -20.34
CA ALA A 421 -19.57 5.39 -18.88
C ALA A 421 -18.87 6.68 -18.42
N LYS A 422 -19.63 7.78 -18.51
CA LYS A 422 -19.18 9.13 -18.16
C LYS A 422 -19.89 9.60 -16.92
N LEU A 423 -19.14 10.01 -15.90
CA LEU A 423 -19.71 10.82 -14.84
C LEU A 423 -19.91 12.23 -15.39
N PHE A 424 -21.14 12.73 -15.36
CA PHE A 424 -21.44 14.11 -15.74
C PHE A 424 -21.35 15.01 -14.51
N ILE A 425 -20.40 15.93 -14.53
CA ILE A 425 -20.28 16.97 -13.50
C ILE A 425 -20.88 18.27 -14.04
N THR A 426 -21.62 18.98 -13.18
CA THR A 426 -22.08 20.35 -13.48
C THR A 426 -20.87 21.27 -13.39
N ASP A 427 -20.52 21.95 -14.47
CA ASP A 427 -19.53 23.03 -14.43
C ASP A 427 -20.03 24.14 -13.50
N GLU A 428 -19.28 24.41 -12.42
CA GLU A 428 -19.62 25.44 -11.43
C GLU A 428 -19.43 26.86 -11.99
N GLU A 429 -18.66 27.03 -13.07
CA GLU A 429 -18.48 28.35 -13.73
C GLU A 429 -19.68 28.71 -14.62
N HIS A 430 -20.45 27.71 -15.08
CA HIS A 430 -21.63 27.91 -15.93
C HIS A 430 -22.84 27.06 -15.47
N PRO A 431 -23.42 27.36 -14.29
CA PRO A 431 -24.48 26.55 -13.66
C PRO A 431 -25.82 26.54 -14.42
N LYS A 432 -25.99 27.42 -15.42
CA LYS A 432 -27.17 27.49 -16.30
C LYS A 432 -26.73 27.39 -17.77
N GLY A 433 -26.39 26.19 -18.22
CA GLY A 433 -26.20 25.88 -19.65
C GLY A 433 -24.77 25.62 -20.13
N GLY A 434 -23.80 25.48 -19.22
CA GLY A 434 -22.45 25.04 -19.59
C GLY A 434 -22.37 23.57 -20.02
N GLU A 435 -21.35 23.23 -20.83
CA GLU A 435 -21.04 21.85 -21.17
C GLU A 435 -20.78 21.03 -19.90
N ARG A 436 -21.46 19.90 -19.76
CA ARG A 436 -21.20 18.96 -18.67
C ARG A 436 -19.83 18.35 -18.90
N LEU A 437 -18.92 18.51 -17.93
CA LEU A 437 -17.62 17.83 -17.94
C LEU A 437 -17.86 16.32 -17.85
N LYS A 438 -17.44 15.61 -18.90
CA LYS A 438 -17.50 14.16 -19.00
C LYS A 438 -16.22 13.60 -18.42
N ILE A 439 -16.29 12.97 -17.25
CA ILE A 439 -15.12 12.28 -16.71
C ILE A 439 -15.23 10.79 -17.01
N GLN A 440 -14.27 10.30 -17.78
CA GLN A 440 -14.02 8.88 -17.91
C GLN A 440 -13.40 8.38 -16.61
N HIS A 441 -13.93 7.27 -16.09
CA HIS A 441 -13.39 6.66 -14.89
C HIS A 441 -12.59 5.40 -15.23
N ARG A 442 -11.55 5.12 -14.44
CA ARG A 442 -10.75 3.90 -14.53
C ARG A 442 -11.59 2.67 -14.16
N ASP A 443 -11.20 1.51 -14.68
CA ASP A 443 -11.75 0.25 -14.21
C ASP A 443 -11.10 -0.18 -12.89
N VAL A 444 -11.84 -0.96 -12.11
CA VAL A 444 -11.43 -1.43 -10.79
C VAL A 444 -11.45 -2.95 -10.77
N TYR A 445 -10.40 -3.55 -10.21
CA TYR A 445 -10.37 -4.96 -9.91
C TYR A 445 -10.73 -5.19 -8.45
N LEU A 446 -11.64 -6.14 -8.22
CA LEU A 446 -11.90 -6.70 -6.91
C LEU A 446 -11.07 -7.97 -6.78
N ALA A 447 -10.16 -8.02 -5.82
CA ALA A 447 -9.24 -9.14 -5.71
C ALA A 447 -9.28 -9.80 -4.34
N HIS A 448 -9.04 -11.10 -4.35
CA HIS A 448 -8.74 -11.87 -3.16
C HIS A 448 -7.84 -13.05 -3.50
N ALA A 449 -6.98 -13.42 -2.56
CA ALA A 449 -6.02 -14.50 -2.70
C ALA A 449 -6.15 -15.51 -1.55
N THR A 450 -5.73 -16.73 -1.82
CA THR A 450 -5.61 -17.81 -0.85
C THR A 450 -4.35 -18.62 -1.12
N GLN A 451 -3.87 -19.32 -0.10
CA GLN A 451 -2.81 -20.30 -0.24
C GLN A 451 -3.43 -21.67 -0.55
N MET A 452 -2.92 -22.34 -1.56
CA MET A 452 -3.35 -23.68 -1.96
C MET A 452 -2.22 -24.67 -1.71
N ASN A 453 -2.56 -25.82 -1.14
CA ASN A 453 -1.58 -26.86 -0.86
C ASN A 453 -0.82 -27.30 -2.12
N ARG A 454 0.50 -27.45 -2.01
CA ARG A 454 1.39 -27.94 -3.09
C ARG A 454 0.91 -29.24 -3.73
N GLY A 455 0.48 -30.20 -2.92
CA GLY A 455 -0.08 -31.47 -3.37
C GLY A 455 -1.37 -31.28 -4.17
N LYS A 456 -2.26 -30.38 -3.73
CA LYS A 456 -3.51 -30.06 -4.45
C LYS A 456 -3.23 -29.52 -5.85
N ILE A 457 -2.34 -28.54 -5.98
CA ILE A 457 -1.92 -28.00 -7.29
C ILE A 457 -1.35 -29.10 -8.19
N THR A 458 -0.48 -29.95 -7.63
CA THR A 458 0.13 -31.06 -8.36
C THR A 458 -0.91 -32.06 -8.89
N ARG A 459 -1.86 -32.47 -8.05
CA ARG A 459 -2.94 -33.38 -8.44
C ARG A 459 -3.84 -32.79 -9.52
N LEU A 460 -4.14 -31.49 -9.46
CA LEU A 460 -4.92 -30.79 -10.48
C LEU A 460 -4.21 -30.78 -11.84
N GLY A 461 -2.92 -30.43 -11.91
CA GLY A 461 -2.21 -30.48 -13.20
C GLY A 461 -1.94 -31.88 -13.71
N ASN A 462 -1.89 -32.88 -12.83
CA ASN A 462 -1.80 -34.28 -13.24
C ASN A 462 -3.14 -34.89 -13.66
N GLY A 463 -4.26 -34.18 -13.45
CA GLY A 463 -5.62 -34.67 -13.75
C GLY A 463 -6.14 -35.71 -12.75
N GLN A 464 -5.54 -35.79 -11.56
CA GLN A 464 -6.00 -36.64 -10.46
C GLN A 464 -7.15 -35.99 -9.68
N ASP A 465 -7.13 -34.66 -9.59
CA ASP A 465 -8.24 -33.85 -9.09
C ASP A 465 -8.88 -33.09 -10.27
N ASN A 466 -10.18 -32.84 -10.19
CA ASN A 466 -10.95 -32.13 -11.21
C ASN A 466 -11.44 -30.75 -10.73
N GLU A 467 -12.13 -30.03 -11.61
CA GLU A 467 -12.70 -28.70 -11.38
C GLU A 467 -13.67 -28.63 -10.20
N ALA A 468 -14.43 -29.70 -9.93
CA ALA A 468 -15.43 -29.73 -8.84
C ALA A 468 -14.76 -29.52 -7.47
N GLN A 469 -13.50 -29.94 -7.35
CA GLN A 469 -12.73 -29.76 -6.13
C GLN A 469 -12.24 -28.32 -5.89
N LEU A 470 -12.42 -27.43 -6.87
CA LEU A 470 -12.06 -26.02 -6.79
C LEU A 470 -13.25 -25.11 -6.49
N GLU A 471 -14.47 -25.64 -6.54
CA GLU A 471 -15.69 -24.84 -6.38
C GLU A 471 -15.73 -24.09 -5.05
N SER A 472 -15.47 -24.76 -3.92
CA SER A 472 -15.47 -24.11 -2.60
C SER A 472 -14.40 -23.03 -2.48
N VAL A 473 -13.22 -23.26 -3.10
CA VAL A 473 -12.11 -22.30 -3.13
C VAL A 473 -12.52 -21.07 -3.93
N PHE A 474 -13.05 -21.24 -5.14
CA PHE A 474 -13.47 -20.12 -5.98
C PHE A 474 -14.72 -19.41 -5.46
N GLN A 475 -15.65 -20.11 -4.83
CA GLN A 475 -16.77 -19.50 -4.10
C GLN A 475 -16.24 -18.57 -3.01
N ASN A 476 -15.28 -19.02 -2.21
CA ASN A 476 -14.69 -18.18 -1.19
C ASN A 476 -13.94 -16.98 -1.80
N LEU A 477 -13.06 -17.21 -2.78
CA LEU A 477 -12.29 -16.14 -3.44
C LEU A 477 -13.20 -15.07 -4.05
N THR A 478 -14.26 -15.47 -4.75
CA THR A 478 -15.23 -14.54 -5.36
C THR A 478 -16.03 -13.79 -4.29
N LYS A 479 -16.63 -14.48 -3.30
CA LYS A 479 -17.34 -13.86 -2.17
C LYS A 479 -16.47 -12.81 -1.47
N ARG A 480 -15.23 -13.15 -1.13
CA ARG A 480 -14.30 -12.26 -0.43
C ARG A 480 -13.76 -11.12 -1.29
N SER A 481 -13.66 -11.30 -2.60
CA SER A 481 -13.36 -10.21 -3.54
C SER A 481 -14.49 -9.18 -3.53
N PHE A 482 -15.75 -9.62 -3.55
CA PHE A 482 -16.89 -8.71 -3.44
C PHE A 482 -17.02 -8.06 -2.06
N ALA A 483 -16.70 -8.76 -0.98
CA ALA A 483 -16.72 -8.22 0.38
C ALA A 483 -15.83 -6.97 0.55
N GLN A 484 -14.90 -6.70 -0.38
CA GLN A 484 -14.14 -5.45 -0.40
C GLN A 484 -15.03 -4.22 -0.66
N VAL A 485 -16.10 -4.39 -1.45
CA VAL A 485 -17.04 -3.35 -1.89
C VAL A 485 -18.31 -3.34 -1.05
N TYR A 486 -18.81 -4.49 -0.60
CA TYR A 486 -20.04 -4.57 0.18
C TYR A 486 -19.83 -4.38 1.69
N GLY A 487 -20.96 -4.14 2.35
CA GLY A 487 -21.10 -4.03 3.79
C GLY A 487 -21.48 -5.30 4.51
N ARG A 488 -21.70 -5.14 5.81
CA ARG A 488 -21.88 -6.22 6.79
C ARG A 488 -23.02 -7.19 6.42
N GLY A 489 -24.03 -6.72 5.68
CA GLY A 489 -25.27 -7.46 5.40
C GLY A 489 -25.27 -8.28 4.10
N ALA A 490 -24.33 -8.04 3.18
CA ALA A 490 -24.31 -8.69 1.86
C ALA A 490 -23.19 -9.73 1.71
N GLY A 491 -22.57 -10.14 2.82
CA GLY A 491 -21.27 -10.85 2.91
C GLY A 491 -21.13 -12.21 2.23
N GLU A 492 -22.17 -12.74 1.58
CA GLU A 492 -22.10 -14.02 0.87
C GLU A 492 -22.78 -13.98 -0.51
N ILE A 493 -22.41 -12.99 -1.33
CA ILE A 493 -22.87 -12.98 -2.73
C ILE A 493 -22.21 -14.13 -3.49
N LEU A 494 -23.01 -15.13 -3.79
CA LEU A 494 -22.74 -16.11 -4.84
C LEU A 494 -23.13 -15.47 -6.17
N LEU A 495 -22.15 -15.29 -7.06
CA LEU A 495 -22.41 -14.69 -8.37
C LEU A 495 -23.33 -15.54 -9.24
N SER A 496 -23.32 -16.86 -9.05
CA SER A 496 -24.27 -17.78 -9.67
C SER A 496 -25.73 -17.42 -9.38
N ASP A 497 -25.99 -16.90 -8.18
CA ASP A 497 -27.34 -16.70 -7.65
C ASP A 497 -27.79 -15.24 -7.75
N ASN A 498 -26.90 -14.34 -8.19
CA ASN A 498 -27.16 -12.90 -8.28
C ASN A 498 -26.79 -12.34 -9.66
N PRO A 499 -27.68 -12.52 -10.67
CA PRO A 499 -27.46 -12.02 -12.03
C PRO A 499 -27.19 -10.52 -12.12
N LEU A 500 -27.77 -9.71 -11.21
CA LEU A 500 -27.56 -8.26 -11.18
C LEU A 500 -26.12 -7.89 -10.80
N HIS A 501 -25.52 -8.61 -9.84
CA HIS A 501 -24.12 -8.41 -9.48
C HIS A 501 -23.17 -8.97 -10.54
N ARG A 502 -23.55 -10.09 -11.17
CA ARG A 502 -22.78 -10.67 -12.26
C ARG A 502 -22.69 -9.76 -13.49
N GLN A 503 -23.79 -9.10 -13.86
CA GLN A 503 -23.82 -8.13 -14.96
C GLN A 503 -22.85 -6.94 -14.77
N LYS A 504 -22.43 -6.67 -13.53
CA LYS A 504 -21.46 -5.61 -13.20
C LYS A 504 -19.99 -6.04 -13.38
N ILE A 505 -19.75 -7.33 -13.60
CA ILE A 505 -18.42 -7.87 -13.87
C ILE A 505 -18.19 -7.96 -15.36
N LYS A 506 -17.05 -7.46 -15.81
CA LYS A 506 -16.62 -7.49 -17.22
C LYS A 506 -15.88 -8.76 -17.58
N MET A 507 -15.06 -9.24 -16.64
CA MET A 507 -14.19 -10.39 -16.80
C MET A 507 -13.67 -10.87 -15.45
N ALA A 508 -13.22 -12.11 -15.41
CA ALA A 508 -12.52 -12.67 -14.28
C ALA A 508 -11.15 -13.22 -14.69
N GLN A 509 -10.12 -12.88 -13.93
CA GLN A 509 -8.77 -13.41 -14.10
C GLN A 509 -8.42 -14.27 -12.89
N ILE A 510 -7.90 -15.47 -13.15
CA ILE A 510 -7.26 -16.31 -12.14
C ILE A 510 -5.76 -16.08 -12.26
N VAL A 511 -5.11 -15.75 -11.15
CA VAL A 511 -3.65 -15.61 -11.07
C VAL A 511 -3.13 -16.67 -10.11
N VAL A 512 -2.20 -17.49 -10.58
CA VAL A 512 -1.59 -18.56 -9.78
C VAL A 512 -0.09 -18.34 -9.74
N TYR A 513 0.45 -18.19 -8.54
CA TYR A 513 1.88 -18.24 -8.28
C TYR A 513 2.24 -19.62 -7.75
N ILE A 514 3.05 -20.35 -8.51
CA ILE A 514 3.57 -21.66 -8.11
C ILE A 514 5.07 -21.56 -7.78
N PRO A 515 5.53 -22.32 -6.79
CA PRO A 515 6.95 -22.54 -6.54
C PRO A 515 7.69 -23.03 -7.79
N ASP A 516 8.90 -22.54 -7.99
CA ASP A 516 9.78 -22.92 -9.08
C ASP A 516 10.30 -24.37 -8.98
N ASP A 517 10.30 -24.96 -7.79
CA ASP A 517 10.64 -26.37 -7.57
C ASP A 517 9.49 -27.36 -7.83
N LEU A 518 8.27 -26.90 -8.12
CA LEU A 518 7.17 -27.79 -8.52
C LEU A 518 7.30 -28.23 -10.00
N GLU A 519 7.37 -29.54 -10.22
CA GLU A 519 7.48 -30.16 -11.56
C GLU A 519 6.30 -29.84 -12.49
N ILE A 520 5.13 -29.49 -11.94
CA ILE A 520 3.93 -29.15 -12.71
C ILE A 520 4.19 -28.02 -13.70
N GLY A 521 5.10 -27.09 -13.36
CA GLY A 521 5.50 -25.97 -14.20
C GLY A 521 6.47 -26.33 -15.32
N MET A 522 6.89 -27.60 -15.45
CA MET A 522 7.84 -28.05 -16.48
C MET A 522 7.17 -28.75 -17.66
N ARG A 523 5.92 -29.20 -17.54
CA ARG A 523 5.20 -29.94 -18.59
C ARG A 523 4.01 -29.14 -19.14
N LYS A 524 3.98 -28.93 -20.46
CA LYS A 524 2.90 -28.18 -21.16
C LYS A 524 1.51 -28.71 -20.86
N GLU A 525 1.36 -30.02 -20.90
CA GLU A 525 0.08 -30.68 -20.70
C GLU A 525 -0.42 -30.48 -19.28
N SER A 526 0.46 -30.58 -18.29
CA SER A 526 0.11 -30.39 -16.88
C SER A 526 -0.32 -28.95 -16.60
N LEU A 527 0.38 -27.96 -17.17
CA LEU A 527 -0.02 -26.56 -17.09
C LEU A 527 -1.37 -26.29 -17.77
N ARG A 528 -1.58 -26.84 -18.97
CA ARG A 528 -2.86 -26.69 -19.69
C ARG A 528 -4.01 -27.33 -18.92
N ARG A 529 -3.80 -28.52 -18.34
CA ARG A 529 -4.78 -29.18 -17.47
C ARG A 529 -5.09 -28.32 -16.25
N LEU A 530 -4.06 -27.80 -15.57
CA LEU A 530 -4.25 -26.91 -14.43
C LEU A 530 -5.04 -25.65 -14.82
N GLN A 531 -4.69 -24.99 -15.93
CA GLN A 531 -5.43 -23.83 -16.45
C GLN A 531 -6.89 -24.16 -16.75
N ASN A 532 -7.15 -25.31 -17.39
CA ASN A 532 -8.51 -25.76 -17.69
C ASN A 532 -9.30 -26.04 -16.42
N SER A 533 -8.75 -26.80 -15.46
CA SER A 533 -9.41 -27.09 -14.19
C SER A 533 -9.70 -25.82 -13.40
N MET A 534 -8.78 -24.86 -13.38
CA MET A 534 -8.96 -23.56 -12.72
C MET A 534 -10.07 -22.74 -13.40
N THR A 535 -10.03 -22.64 -14.73
CA THR A 535 -11.01 -21.85 -15.49
C THR A 535 -12.40 -22.47 -15.40
N GLN A 536 -12.51 -23.80 -15.51
CA GLN A 536 -13.78 -24.51 -15.37
C GLN A 536 -14.31 -24.45 -13.93
N GLY A 537 -13.43 -24.60 -12.94
CA GLY A 537 -13.80 -24.49 -11.53
C GLY A 537 -14.36 -23.11 -11.19
N LEU A 538 -13.78 -22.05 -11.74
CA LEU A 538 -14.33 -20.70 -11.60
C LEU A 538 -15.65 -20.54 -12.37
N ALA A 539 -15.75 -21.08 -13.59
CA ALA A 539 -16.97 -21.01 -14.39
C ALA A 539 -18.18 -21.64 -13.68
N ASN A 540 -17.97 -22.75 -12.97
CA ASN A 540 -19.01 -23.40 -12.16
C ASN A 540 -19.55 -22.46 -11.05
N VAL A 541 -18.71 -21.54 -10.54
CA VAL A 541 -19.07 -20.61 -9.46
C VAL A 541 -19.68 -19.31 -9.97
N LEU A 542 -19.23 -18.83 -11.14
CA LEU A 542 -19.77 -17.61 -11.73
C LEU A 542 -21.18 -17.81 -12.28
N GLY A 543 -21.58 -19.06 -12.57
CA GLY A 543 -22.86 -19.46 -13.16
C GLY A 543 -22.85 -19.41 -14.69
N THR A 544 -24.02 -19.61 -15.32
CA THR A 544 -24.16 -19.64 -16.79
C THR A 544 -24.83 -18.39 -17.40
N ASP A 545 -25.68 -17.71 -16.64
CA ASP A 545 -26.42 -16.53 -17.10
C ASP A 545 -25.49 -15.31 -17.29
N TYR A 546 -25.23 -14.90 -18.53
CA TYR A 546 -24.20 -13.90 -18.93
C TYR A 546 -22.76 -14.46 -18.82
N PRO A 547 -22.29 -15.22 -19.84
CA PRO A 547 -20.95 -15.81 -19.81
C PRO A 547 -19.88 -14.71 -19.69
N LEU A 548 -19.06 -14.83 -18.64
CA LEU A 548 -17.97 -13.90 -18.37
C LEU A 548 -16.69 -14.40 -19.04
N PRO A 549 -15.96 -13.53 -19.77
CA PRO A 549 -14.60 -13.83 -20.20
C PRO A 549 -13.74 -14.21 -18.99
N GLN A 550 -13.07 -15.36 -19.09
CA GLN A 550 -12.26 -15.94 -18.04
C GLN A 550 -10.92 -16.39 -18.61
N PHE A 551 -9.85 -16.15 -17.86
CA PHE A 551 -8.55 -16.75 -18.16
C PHE A 551 -7.72 -16.98 -16.91
N ALA A 552 -6.89 -18.01 -16.96
CA ALA A 552 -5.96 -18.36 -15.90
C ALA A 552 -4.51 -18.07 -16.33
N THR A 553 -3.82 -17.28 -15.51
CA THR A 553 -2.39 -16.98 -15.68
C THR A 553 -1.61 -17.66 -14.58
N ILE A 554 -0.57 -18.42 -14.95
CA ILE A 554 0.23 -19.20 -14.00
C ILE A 554 1.68 -18.74 -14.11
N TYR A 555 2.19 -18.20 -13.02
CA TYR A 555 3.56 -17.74 -12.88
C TYR A 555 4.35 -18.71 -12.02
N ARG A 556 5.56 -19.04 -12.48
CA ARG A 556 6.57 -19.68 -11.64
C ARG A 556 7.41 -18.59 -11.01
N VAL A 557 7.42 -18.54 -9.69
CA VAL A 557 8.24 -17.60 -8.94
C VAL A 557 9.07 -18.37 -7.92
N PRO A 558 10.32 -17.97 -7.65
CA PRO A 558 11.10 -18.58 -6.59
C PRO A 558 10.37 -18.44 -5.25
N MET A 559 10.04 -19.57 -4.67
CA MET A 559 9.38 -19.67 -3.36
C MET A 559 10.25 -20.51 -2.44
N THR A 560 10.19 -20.24 -1.13
CA THR A 560 10.85 -21.14 -0.18
C THR A 560 10.16 -22.50 -0.18
N LYS A 561 10.85 -23.57 0.23
CA LYS A 561 10.29 -24.94 0.22
C LYS A 561 8.99 -25.07 1.01
N ASP A 562 8.85 -24.26 2.06
CA ASP A 562 7.70 -24.26 2.96
C ASP A 562 6.57 -23.33 2.51
N GLU A 563 6.80 -22.50 1.48
CA GLU A 563 5.77 -21.65 0.89
C GLU A 563 4.79 -22.47 0.05
N GLN A 564 3.51 -22.16 0.24
CA GLN A 564 2.40 -22.75 -0.51
C GLN A 564 2.12 -21.90 -1.75
N PRO A 565 1.73 -22.52 -2.88
CA PRO A 565 1.17 -21.83 -4.03
C PRO A 565 0.10 -20.81 -3.65
N ILE A 566 0.10 -19.66 -4.32
CA ILE A 566 -0.90 -18.61 -4.09
C ILE A 566 -1.84 -18.59 -5.29
N VAL A 567 -3.14 -18.66 -5.01
CA VAL A 567 -4.20 -18.57 -6.02
C VAL A 567 -5.04 -17.34 -5.71
N ALA A 568 -5.20 -16.47 -6.70
CA ALA A 568 -6.02 -15.27 -6.58
C ALA A 568 -7.05 -15.20 -7.71
N VAL A 569 -8.18 -14.60 -7.40
CA VAL A 569 -9.18 -14.17 -8.39
C VAL A 569 -9.18 -12.65 -8.42
N ARG A 570 -9.23 -12.09 -9.63
CA ARG A 570 -9.47 -10.68 -9.88
C ARG A 570 -10.72 -10.54 -10.74
N LEU A 571 -11.70 -9.79 -10.24
CA LEU A 571 -12.94 -9.49 -10.95
C LEU A 571 -12.90 -8.05 -11.43
N LEU A 572 -12.91 -7.85 -12.75
CA LEU A 572 -12.91 -6.51 -13.33
C LEU A 572 -14.32 -5.93 -13.34
N THR A 573 -14.46 -4.71 -12.86
CA THR A 573 -15.73 -3.98 -12.84
C THR A 573 -15.51 -2.49 -13.13
N HIS A 574 -16.58 -1.79 -13.52
CA HIS A 574 -16.52 -0.35 -13.64
C HIS A 574 -16.48 0.32 -12.26
N THR A 575 -15.73 1.41 -12.14
CA THR A 575 -15.83 2.28 -10.94
C THR A 575 -17.27 2.64 -10.62
N LYS A 576 -18.08 2.98 -11.63
CA LYS A 576 -19.51 3.25 -11.45
C LYS A 576 -20.21 2.14 -10.67
N ASP A 577 -19.97 0.90 -11.06
CA ASP A 577 -20.65 -0.24 -10.49
C ASP A 577 -20.14 -0.52 -9.08
N CYS A 578 -18.84 -0.37 -8.81
CA CYS A 578 -18.33 -0.34 -7.43
C CYS A 578 -19.03 0.72 -6.57
N VAL A 579 -19.16 1.94 -7.09
CA VAL A 579 -19.82 3.05 -6.38
C VAL A 579 -21.30 2.76 -6.18
N ASP A 580 -22.01 2.27 -7.20
CA ASP A 580 -23.40 1.86 -7.10
C ASP A 580 -23.58 0.72 -6.10
N LEU A 581 -22.63 -0.22 -6.02
CA LEU A 581 -22.67 -1.31 -5.05
C LEU A 581 -22.42 -0.82 -3.62
N LEU A 582 -21.41 0.04 -3.43
CA LEU A 582 -21.18 0.73 -2.15
C LEU A 582 -22.40 1.54 -1.74
N MET A 583 -23.04 2.24 -2.67
CA MET A 583 -24.23 3.05 -2.43
C MET A 583 -25.50 2.23 -2.21
N ALA A 584 -25.67 1.09 -2.89
CA ALA A 584 -26.84 0.22 -2.78
C ALA A 584 -26.84 -0.64 -1.51
N ASP A 585 -25.66 -0.94 -0.98
CA ASP A 585 -25.50 -1.58 0.32
C ASP A 585 -25.69 -0.60 1.49
N THR A 586 -25.56 0.71 1.22
CA THR A 586 -25.62 1.75 2.23
C THR A 586 -26.89 2.63 2.36
N PRO A 587 -28.04 2.49 1.63
CA PRO A 587 -29.14 3.45 1.72
C PRO A 587 -29.89 3.42 3.07
N GLU A 588 -30.02 2.22 3.65
CA GLU A 588 -30.74 1.94 4.91
C GLU A 588 -29.76 1.67 6.07
N PHE A 589 -28.49 1.42 5.74
CA PHE A 589 -27.39 1.07 6.64
C PHE A 589 -26.89 2.26 7.46
N PHE A 590 -27.04 3.48 6.96
CA PHE A 590 -26.53 4.69 7.61
C PHE A 590 -27.37 5.23 8.78
N GLU A 591 -28.58 4.70 9.01
CA GLU A 591 -29.44 5.13 10.12
C GLU A 591 -29.93 3.97 10.99
N ARG A 592 -30.25 2.80 10.41
CA ARG A 592 -30.82 1.68 11.19
C ARG A 592 -29.78 0.93 12.01
N ILE A 593 -28.55 0.89 11.51
CA ILE A 593 -27.58 -0.10 11.99
C ILE A 593 -26.59 0.54 12.98
N LEU A 594 -26.42 1.88 12.97
CA LEU A 594 -25.62 2.65 13.97
C LEU A 594 -26.28 2.72 15.35
N THR A 595 -27.61 2.62 15.44
CA THR A 595 -28.33 3.02 16.66
C THR A 595 -29.39 2.04 17.12
N GLY A 596 -29.75 1.01 16.33
CA GLY A 596 -30.93 0.18 16.61
C GLY A 596 -32.27 0.96 16.65
N LEU A 597 -32.24 2.26 16.30
CA LEU A 597 -33.33 3.22 16.42
C LEU A 597 -33.31 4.08 15.15
N SER A 598 -34.45 4.21 14.45
CA SER A 598 -34.54 5.20 13.36
C SER A 598 -34.29 6.59 13.95
N ILE A 599 -33.30 7.34 13.48
CA ILE A 599 -33.05 8.73 13.93
C ILE A 599 -34.05 9.65 13.24
N GLN A 600 -35.31 9.50 13.66
CA GLN A 600 -36.16 10.67 13.82
C GLN A 600 -35.47 11.56 14.86
N GLU A 601 -34.88 12.66 14.42
CA GLU A 601 -34.66 13.81 15.31
C GLU A 601 -36.06 14.23 15.80
N LYS A 602 -36.50 13.72 16.96
CA LYS A 602 -37.70 14.23 17.61
C LYS A 602 -37.45 15.72 17.86
N LYS A 603 -38.22 16.59 17.21
CA LYS A 603 -38.15 18.03 17.46
C LYS A 603 -39.46 18.55 18.01
N ASP A 604 -39.35 19.22 19.15
CA ASP A 604 -40.36 20.09 19.76
C ASP A 604 -40.70 21.34 18.93
N ASN A 605 -40.50 21.35 17.61
CA ASN A 605 -40.80 22.51 16.78
C ASN A 605 -41.62 22.17 15.53
N LYS A 606 -42.71 22.93 15.36
CA LYS A 606 -43.88 22.77 14.46
C LYS A 606 -43.59 22.77 12.94
N ARG A 607 -42.35 22.56 12.48
CA ARG A 607 -41.99 22.47 11.05
C ARG A 607 -41.03 21.31 10.84
N GLY A 608 -41.58 20.10 10.76
CA GLY A 608 -40.83 18.84 10.64
C GLY A 608 -39.92 18.76 9.41
N ARG A 609 -38.67 19.18 9.55
CA ARG A 609 -37.58 18.88 8.59
C ARG A 609 -36.52 18.01 9.28
N THR A 610 -36.41 16.76 8.85
CA THR A 610 -35.41 15.78 9.29
C THR A 610 -34.02 16.18 8.80
N LYS A 611 -33.00 16.24 9.67
CA LYS A 611 -31.59 16.41 9.29
C LYS A 611 -30.82 15.12 9.60
N MET A 612 -30.28 14.46 8.57
CA MET A 612 -29.45 13.25 8.72
C MET A 612 -28.01 13.63 9.12
N LEU A 613 -27.45 12.99 10.16
CA LEU A 613 -26.10 13.26 10.70
C LEU A 613 -25.00 13.03 9.65
N GLU A 614 -25.13 11.99 8.84
CA GLU A 614 -24.14 11.66 7.82
C GLU A 614 -24.05 12.71 6.70
N ASN A 615 -25.19 13.31 6.31
CA ASN A 615 -25.20 14.45 5.40
C ASN A 615 -24.38 15.64 5.94
N LYS A 616 -24.28 15.80 7.27
CA LYS A 616 -23.40 16.80 7.88
C LYS A 616 -21.94 16.41 7.72
N ILE A 617 -21.58 15.13 7.89
CA ILE A 617 -20.21 14.64 7.73
C ILE A 617 -19.75 14.82 6.28
N TRP A 618 -20.52 14.36 5.31
CA TRP A 618 -20.23 14.55 3.88
C TRP A 618 -20.04 16.01 3.51
N ARG A 619 -20.95 16.89 3.97
CA ARG A 619 -20.79 18.35 3.76
C ARG A 619 -19.51 18.88 4.38
N THR A 620 -19.12 18.37 5.54
CA THR A 620 -17.89 18.77 6.22
C THR A 620 -16.67 18.29 5.44
N GLU A 621 -16.63 17.04 4.98
CA GLU A 621 -15.53 16.48 4.17
C GLU A 621 -15.41 17.21 2.82
N ILE A 622 -16.52 17.42 2.11
CA ILE A 622 -16.54 18.20 0.87
C ILE A 622 -16.06 19.65 1.11
N ALA A 623 -16.58 20.33 2.13
CA ALA A 623 -16.14 21.68 2.47
C ALA A 623 -14.66 21.72 2.88
N SER A 624 -14.15 20.62 3.47
CA SER A 624 -12.74 20.48 3.81
C SER A 624 -11.88 20.47 2.55
N LEU A 625 -12.25 19.68 1.53
CA LEU A 625 -11.57 19.65 0.23
C LEU A 625 -11.60 21.02 -0.47
N GLU A 626 -12.70 21.76 -0.33
CA GLU A 626 -12.89 23.09 -0.91
C GLU A 626 -12.26 24.23 -0.10
N SER A 627 -11.57 23.89 0.99
CA SER A 627 -10.92 24.87 1.85
C SER A 627 -10.01 25.79 1.03
N PRO A 628 -10.08 27.12 1.23
CA PRO A 628 -9.14 28.06 0.61
C PRO A 628 -7.66 27.75 0.91
N ARG A 629 -7.37 26.96 1.95
CA ARG A 629 -6.02 26.49 2.29
C ARG A 629 -5.43 25.53 1.26
N HIS A 630 -6.26 24.95 0.40
CA HIS A 630 -5.85 24.05 -0.69
C HIS A 630 -5.63 24.75 -2.03
N ARG A 631 -5.63 26.10 -2.05
CA ARG A 631 -5.29 26.89 -3.24
C ARG A 631 -3.94 26.40 -3.79
N GLY A 632 -3.92 25.99 -5.06
CA GLY A 632 -2.74 25.44 -5.73
C GLY A 632 -2.74 23.91 -5.89
N ILE A 633 -3.74 23.19 -5.38
CA ILE A 633 -3.89 21.74 -5.60
C ILE A 633 -5.21 21.46 -6.33
N PRO A 634 -5.25 21.50 -7.68
CA PRO A 634 -6.48 21.33 -8.47
C PRO A 634 -7.21 20.01 -8.20
N PHE A 635 -6.47 18.98 -7.80
CA PHE A 635 -7.00 17.66 -7.46
C PHE A 635 -8.14 17.72 -6.43
N PHE A 636 -8.00 18.50 -5.34
CA PHE A 636 -9.03 18.54 -4.29
C PHE A 636 -10.32 19.20 -4.74
N LYS A 637 -10.26 20.24 -5.59
CA LYS A 637 -11.45 20.87 -6.16
C LYS A 637 -12.22 19.86 -7.03
N LYS A 638 -11.51 19.10 -7.88
CA LYS A 638 -12.11 18.04 -8.71
C LYS A 638 -12.72 16.94 -7.83
N TRP A 639 -12.00 16.50 -6.80
CA TRP A 639 -12.46 15.49 -5.87
C TRP A 639 -13.74 15.92 -5.15
N ALA A 640 -13.79 17.15 -4.63
CA ALA A 640 -14.98 17.71 -4.00
C ALA A 640 -16.20 17.73 -4.93
N ALA A 641 -16.01 18.15 -6.20
CA ALA A 641 -17.08 18.19 -7.20
C ALA A 641 -17.64 16.78 -7.52
N ILE A 642 -16.76 15.78 -7.60
CA ILE A 642 -17.14 14.37 -7.79
C ILE A 642 -17.95 13.89 -6.58
N LEU A 643 -17.44 14.10 -5.35
CA LEU A 643 -18.14 13.69 -4.13
C LEU A 643 -19.49 14.37 -3.97
N LYS A 644 -19.59 15.68 -4.23
CA LYS A 644 -20.87 16.41 -4.29
C LYS A 644 -21.86 15.72 -5.23
N THR A 645 -21.41 15.29 -6.40
CA THR A 645 -22.26 14.63 -7.40
C THR A 645 -22.72 13.26 -6.91
N LEU A 646 -21.81 12.44 -6.38
CA LEU A 646 -22.12 11.11 -5.83
C LEU A 646 -23.06 11.19 -4.62
N VAL A 647 -22.79 12.07 -3.65
CA VAL A 647 -23.61 12.27 -2.45
C VAL A 647 -24.99 12.81 -2.81
N ASN A 648 -25.08 13.76 -3.75
CA ASN A 648 -26.39 14.23 -4.23
C ASN A 648 -27.21 13.10 -4.86
N ARG A 649 -26.57 12.13 -5.54
CA ARG A 649 -27.25 10.94 -6.08
C ARG A 649 -27.73 10.02 -4.97
N ALA A 650 -26.94 9.82 -3.91
CA ALA A 650 -27.31 8.97 -2.77
C ALA A 650 -28.52 9.53 -2.00
N TYR A 651 -28.55 10.83 -1.71
CA TYR A 651 -29.52 11.41 -0.75
C TYR A 651 -30.64 12.26 -1.34
N LYS A 652 -30.67 12.57 -2.66
CA LYS A 652 -31.82 13.29 -3.24
C LYS A 652 -33.03 12.39 -3.29
N LYS A 653 -33.85 12.45 -2.23
CA LYS A 653 -35.18 11.86 -2.14
C LYS A 653 -36.05 12.23 -3.34
N GLY A 654 -36.30 11.22 -4.14
CA GLY A 654 -37.38 11.12 -5.08
C GLY A 654 -37.23 9.76 -5.74
N TRP A 655 -38.17 8.86 -5.47
CA TRP A 655 -38.57 7.76 -6.36
C TRP A 655 -39.06 8.34 -7.71
N ARG A 656 -38.25 9.19 -8.33
CA ARG A 656 -38.37 9.57 -9.73
C ARG A 656 -37.53 8.54 -10.48
N PRO A 657 -38.02 7.99 -11.60
CA PRO A 657 -37.26 7.05 -12.39
C PRO A 657 -35.89 7.68 -12.65
N GLU A 658 -34.85 6.87 -12.50
CA GLU A 658 -33.45 7.22 -12.71
C GLU A 658 -33.35 8.32 -13.75
N ARG A 659 -32.86 9.51 -13.35
CA ARG A 659 -32.41 10.46 -14.36
C ARG A 659 -31.31 9.73 -15.13
N LYS A 660 -31.62 9.30 -16.36
CA LYS A 660 -30.75 8.65 -17.35
C LYS A 660 -29.48 9.45 -17.71
N ASP A 661 -29.23 10.56 -17.02
CA ASP A 661 -28.45 11.68 -17.51
C ASP A 661 -27.32 12.13 -16.56
N ALA A 662 -26.93 11.34 -15.54
CA ALA A 662 -25.74 11.62 -14.71
C ALA A 662 -24.59 10.60 -14.84
N TRP A 663 -24.93 9.38 -15.25
CA TRP A 663 -23.99 8.37 -15.73
C TRP A 663 -24.54 7.86 -17.06
N GLY A 664 -23.74 7.89 -18.13
CA GLY A 664 -24.13 7.20 -19.34
C GLY A 664 -23.94 5.69 -19.15
N ASN A 665 -25.00 4.90 -19.36
CA ASN A 665 -24.86 3.46 -19.58
C ASN A 665 -25.09 3.25 -21.06
N GLY A 666 -24.02 3.23 -21.84
CA GLY A 666 -24.12 3.04 -23.28
C GLY A 666 -24.72 1.70 -23.73
N LEU A 667 -24.91 0.76 -22.81
CA LEU A 667 -25.48 -0.55 -23.10
C LEU A 667 -27.02 -0.62 -23.13
N LEU A 668 -27.75 0.47 -22.82
CA LEU A 668 -29.23 0.47 -22.83
C LEU A 668 -29.85 1.40 -23.89
N GLY A 669 -29.08 1.69 -24.94
CA GLY A 669 -29.51 2.49 -26.09
C GLY A 669 -29.96 1.69 -27.31
N GLY A 670 -30.05 0.36 -27.22
CA GLY A 670 -30.70 -0.46 -28.24
C GLY A 670 -32.19 -0.23 -28.19
N LYS A 671 -32.68 0.78 -28.94
CA LYS A 671 -34.07 0.75 -29.40
C LYS A 671 -34.26 -0.58 -30.11
N GLY A 672 -35.22 -1.37 -29.65
CA GLY A 672 -35.87 -2.30 -30.55
C GLY A 672 -36.43 -1.47 -31.70
N ASP A 673 -35.89 -1.72 -32.88
CA ASP A 673 -36.60 -1.82 -34.15
C ASP A 673 -35.93 -2.96 -34.94
#